data_AF-A0A394DQN0-F1
#
_entry.id   AF-A0A394DQN0-F1
#
_cell.length_a   1.000
_cell.length_b   1.000
_cell.length_c   1.000
_cell.angle_alpha   90.00
_cell.angle_beta   90.00
_cell.angle_gamma   90.00
#
_symmetry.space_group_name_H-M   'P 1'
#
loop_
_entity.id
_entity.type
_entity.pdbx_description
1 polymer ?
#
loop_
_entity_poly.entity_id
_entity_poly.type
_entity_poly.pdbx_seq_one_letter_code
_entity_poly.pdbx_strand_id
1 'polypeptide(L)'
;MEVEAPKVTRWEGYVNWRNKPALRTRHGGMPAASFVLVVEVFENLAFLACTSNLVRYLGSYMHMPPSKSANNVTNFMGTAFLLALLGGFLSDAFFTTYHIYTISAVIEFLGLVILTIQARIHSLKPPKCDKFTTCEEVSGGKAAMLFTGLYVVALGIGGIKGSLAAHGGEQFDETTPNGRKQRSTFFNYFVFCLASGALIAVTFVVWIEDNKGWEWGFAISTISIFVSIIVFLAGSATYRNKIASGSPLTTILKVFVAASLNSCFGRNSISAVVRPSNVVVSLSSPHPGRKESEEETEQTSTEPEKPTHTLKFLNNAVACEPIHSSLECTVEQVEDVKIVLKVLPIFASTIILNCCLAQLNTFSVEQAATMNTKLGSLKVPPASLPIFPVVFIIILAPIYDHIIIPYARKATKSEMGISHLQRIGIGLVLSIIAMAVAAIVEVKRKNVATNSGLLDDATKQLPITFFWIAFQFLFLGSADLFTLAGLLEFLFSEAPIRMRSLATSLSWASLAIGYYLSSVIVSIVNAATGRSNHKPWLSGANINHFHLDRFYWLMCVLSGLNFLQYLFWAIKYKYRGTALGIGGIKGSLAAHGGEQFDETTPNGRKQRSTFFNYFVFCLASGALIAVTFVVWIEDNKGWEWGFAISTISIFVSIIVFLAGSATYRNKIASGSPLTTILKVFVAASLNSCFGRNSISAVVRPSNVVVSLSSPHPGRKESEEETEQTSTEPEKPTHTLKFLNNAVACEPIHSSLECTVEQVEDVKIVLKVLPIFASTIILNCCLAQLNTFSVEQAATMNTKLGSLKVPPASLPIFPVVFIIILAPIYDHIIIPYARKATKSEMGISHLQRIGIGLVLSIIAMAVAAIVEVKRKNVATNSGLLDDATKQLPITFFWIAFQFLFLGSADLFTLAGLLEFLFSEAPIRMRSLATSLSWASLAIGYYLSSVIVSIVNAATGRSNHKPWLSGANINHFHLDRFYWLMCVLSGLNFLQYLFWAIKYKYRGTGNNHGIV
;
A
#
# COMPACT_ATOMS: atom_id res chain seq x y z
N MET A 1 -37.42 -45.02 15.34
CA MET A 1 -36.94 -43.76 14.74
C MET A 1 -36.15 -43.05 15.83
N GLU A 2 -34.89 -43.43 16.01
CA GLU A 2 -33.98 -42.76 16.95
C GLU A 2 -33.61 -41.42 16.36
N VAL A 3 -33.98 -40.35 17.07
CA VAL A 3 -33.56 -38.99 16.73
C VAL A 3 -32.08 -38.90 17.09
N GLU A 4 -31.20 -38.90 16.07
CA GLU A 4 -29.78 -38.60 16.26
C GLU A 4 -29.65 -37.26 17.00
N ALA A 5 -29.09 -37.29 18.21
CA ALA A 5 -28.74 -36.09 18.93
C ALA A 5 -27.73 -35.26 18.09
N PRO A 6 -27.88 -33.93 17.98
CA PRO A 6 -27.00 -33.13 17.15
C PRO A 6 -25.55 -33.24 17.64
N LYS A 7 -24.64 -33.73 16.79
CA LYS A 7 -23.19 -33.79 17.06
C LYS A 7 -22.70 -32.41 17.51
N VAL A 8 -22.42 -32.26 18.80
CA VAL A 8 -21.93 -31.01 19.39
C VAL A 8 -20.48 -30.79 18.93
N THR A 9 -20.30 -29.96 17.90
CA THR A 9 -18.98 -29.59 17.38
C THR A 9 -18.27 -28.60 18.31
N ARG A 10 -17.03 -28.93 18.69
CA ARG A 10 -16.20 -28.14 19.62
C ARG A 10 -15.18 -27.29 18.84
N TRP A 11 -14.70 -26.22 19.47
CA TRP A 11 -13.53 -25.47 19.01
C TRP A 11 -12.26 -26.11 19.59
N GLU A 12 -11.30 -26.48 18.75
CA GLU A 12 -10.00 -26.99 19.19
C GLU A 12 -9.11 -25.85 19.66
N GLY A 13 -8.47 -25.99 20.83
CA GLY A 13 -7.61 -24.96 21.40
C GLY A 13 -8.34 -23.78 22.05
N TYR A 14 -9.67 -23.85 22.21
CA TYR A 14 -10.47 -22.80 22.85
C TYR A 14 -11.29 -23.32 24.04
N VAL A 15 -11.38 -22.50 25.09
CA VAL A 15 -12.20 -22.71 26.28
C VAL A 15 -13.19 -21.58 26.47
N ASN A 16 -14.27 -21.84 27.21
CA ASN A 16 -15.16 -20.79 27.71
C ASN A 16 -14.60 -20.18 29.00
N TRP A 17 -15.30 -19.19 29.55
CA TRP A 17 -14.91 -18.51 30.79
C TRP A 17 -14.84 -19.42 32.04
N ARG A 18 -15.44 -20.62 32.01
CA ARG A 18 -15.37 -21.63 33.08
C ARG A 18 -14.29 -22.69 32.83
N ASN A 19 -13.36 -22.44 31.91
CA ASN A 19 -12.33 -23.39 31.47
C ASN A 19 -12.89 -24.72 30.93
N LYS A 20 -14.13 -24.73 30.42
CA LYS A 20 -14.70 -25.88 29.69
C LYS A 20 -14.50 -25.68 28.18
N PRO A 21 -14.45 -26.76 27.37
CA PRO A 21 -14.30 -26.64 25.91
C PRO A 21 -15.35 -25.72 25.28
N ALA A 22 -14.94 -24.83 24.38
CA ALA A 22 -15.86 -23.92 23.71
C ALA A 22 -16.68 -24.63 22.63
N LEU A 23 -17.97 -24.30 22.55
CA LEU A 23 -18.94 -24.89 21.61
C LEU A 23 -19.16 -23.99 20.39
N ARG A 24 -19.17 -24.57 19.17
CA ARG A 24 -19.37 -23.81 17.92
C ARG A 24 -20.73 -23.13 17.79
N THR A 25 -21.77 -23.67 18.41
CA THR A 25 -23.15 -23.14 18.33
C THR A 25 -23.44 -22.01 19.30
N ARG A 26 -22.62 -21.83 20.35
CA ARG A 26 -22.90 -20.93 21.48
C ARG A 26 -21.85 -19.84 21.69
N HIS A 27 -20.59 -20.08 21.32
CA HIS A 27 -19.49 -19.17 21.62
C HIS A 27 -18.86 -18.58 20.36
N GLY A 28 -18.52 -17.29 20.42
CA GLY A 28 -17.96 -16.51 19.32
C GLY A 28 -19.00 -15.76 18.48
N GLY A 29 -18.55 -15.23 17.36
CA GLY A 29 -19.34 -14.42 16.42
C GLY A 29 -19.51 -12.96 16.85
N MET A 30 -20.30 -12.23 16.06
CA MET A 30 -20.53 -10.80 16.27
C MET A 30 -21.17 -10.46 17.64
N PRO A 31 -22.12 -11.23 18.19
CA PRO A 31 -22.68 -10.93 19.51
C PRO A 31 -21.64 -10.89 20.63
N ALA A 32 -20.66 -11.82 20.60
CA ALA A 32 -19.53 -11.82 21.52
C ALA A 32 -18.62 -10.60 21.26
N ALA A 33 -18.27 -10.35 19.99
CA ALA A 33 -17.42 -9.22 19.61
C ALA A 33 -18.04 -7.84 19.94
N SER A 34 -19.37 -7.70 19.94
CA SER A 34 -20.04 -6.44 20.28
C SER A 34 -19.79 -5.98 21.71
N PHE A 35 -19.66 -6.89 22.68
CA PHE A 35 -19.29 -6.51 24.06
C PHE A 35 -17.88 -5.91 24.09
N VAL A 36 -16.95 -6.50 23.34
CA VAL A 36 -15.58 -5.99 23.18
C VAL A 36 -15.56 -4.58 22.57
N LEU A 37 -16.41 -4.34 21.56
CA LEU A 37 -16.54 -3.01 20.95
C LEU A 37 -17.05 -1.95 21.93
N VAL A 38 -18.06 -2.28 22.75
CA VAL A 38 -18.58 -1.35 23.77
C VAL A 38 -17.54 -1.09 24.86
N VAL A 39 -16.82 -2.12 25.28
CA VAL A 39 -15.69 -2.04 26.21
C VAL A 39 -14.61 -1.07 25.72
N GLU A 40 -14.27 -1.14 24.43
CA GLU A 40 -13.28 -0.23 23.83
C GLU A 40 -13.71 1.24 23.89
N VAL A 41 -15.02 1.55 23.78
CA VAL A 41 -15.53 2.93 23.94
C VAL A 41 -15.24 3.46 25.34
N PHE A 42 -15.56 2.68 26.37
CA PHE A 42 -15.42 3.09 27.77
C PHE A 42 -13.96 3.13 28.23
N GLU A 43 -13.14 2.17 27.80
CA GLU A 43 -11.71 2.19 28.11
C GLU A 43 -11.02 3.36 27.41
N ASN A 44 -11.28 3.59 26.11
CA ASN A 44 -10.59 4.67 25.40
C ASN A 44 -11.05 6.05 25.87
N LEU A 45 -12.30 6.17 26.33
CA LEU A 45 -12.80 7.34 27.05
C LEU A 45 -12.02 7.57 28.34
N ALA A 46 -11.84 6.54 29.19
CA ALA A 46 -11.10 6.64 30.45
C ALA A 46 -9.64 7.05 30.21
N PHE A 47 -8.98 6.41 29.25
CA PHE A 47 -7.60 6.69 28.87
C PHE A 47 -7.41 8.14 28.39
N LEU A 48 -8.22 8.58 27.42
CA LEU A 48 -8.07 9.91 26.84
C LEU A 48 -8.54 11.02 27.77
N ALA A 49 -9.55 10.78 28.60
CA ALA A 49 -9.92 11.71 29.66
C ALA A 49 -8.73 11.94 30.60
N CYS A 50 -8.11 10.86 31.10
CA CYS A 50 -6.94 10.96 31.96
C CYS A 50 -5.75 11.67 31.29
N THR A 51 -5.53 11.46 29.98
CA THR A 51 -4.28 11.84 29.30
C THR A 51 -4.35 13.20 28.59
N SER A 52 -5.48 13.53 27.95
CA SER A 52 -5.56 14.63 26.97
C SER A 52 -5.22 16.01 27.53
N ASN A 53 -5.51 16.24 28.81
CA ASN A 53 -5.23 17.50 29.47
C ASN A 53 -4.18 17.34 30.62
N LEU A 54 -3.57 16.16 30.79
CA LEU A 54 -2.73 15.81 31.94
C LEU A 54 -1.54 16.78 32.14
N VAL A 55 -1.01 17.34 31.05
CA VAL A 55 0.06 18.35 31.10
C VAL A 55 -0.36 19.56 31.94
N ARG A 56 -1.62 19.98 31.80
CA ARG A 56 -2.20 21.10 32.56
C ARG A 56 -2.42 20.74 34.02
N TYR A 57 -2.80 19.51 34.34
CA TYR A 57 -2.86 19.05 35.73
C TYR A 57 -1.48 19.10 36.40
N LEU A 58 -0.46 18.54 35.73
CA LEU A 58 0.91 18.55 36.26
C LEU A 58 1.46 19.97 36.42
N GLY A 59 1.17 20.87 35.47
CA GLY A 59 1.61 22.26 35.54
C GLY A 59 0.84 23.11 36.55
N SER A 60 -0.50 23.06 36.55
CA SER A 60 -1.34 23.99 37.33
C SER A 60 -1.70 23.49 38.72
N TYR A 61 -1.73 22.17 38.97
CA TYR A 61 -2.11 21.59 40.26
C TYR A 61 -0.96 20.91 40.99
N MET A 62 0.05 20.41 40.25
CA MET A 62 1.26 19.81 40.82
C MET A 62 2.49 20.74 40.72
N HIS A 63 2.31 21.94 40.15
CA HIS A 63 3.32 22.99 39.97
C HIS A 63 4.62 22.53 39.33
N MET A 64 4.56 21.52 38.45
CA MET A 64 5.72 21.09 37.69
C MET A 64 6.02 22.09 36.56
N PRO A 65 7.30 22.36 36.26
CA PRO A 65 7.68 23.18 35.11
C PRO A 65 7.08 22.65 33.81
N PRO A 66 6.66 23.49 32.85
CA PRO A 66 5.99 23.06 31.62
C PRO A 66 6.75 21.98 30.83
N SER A 67 8.08 22.08 30.75
CA SER A 67 8.94 21.10 30.10
C SER A 67 8.92 19.74 30.83
N LYS A 68 8.94 19.76 32.15
CA LYS A 68 8.89 18.54 33.00
C LYS A 68 7.51 17.89 32.92
N SER A 69 6.44 18.68 32.91
CA SER A 69 5.06 18.22 32.70
C SER A 69 4.89 17.52 31.35
N ALA A 70 5.36 18.14 30.26
CA ALA A 70 5.29 17.54 28.92
C ALA A 70 6.10 16.22 28.83
N ASN A 71 7.30 16.17 29.42
CA ASN A 71 8.12 14.97 29.47
C ASN A 71 7.46 13.85 30.29
N ASN A 72 6.85 14.18 31.44
CA ASN A 72 6.19 13.19 32.28
C ASN A 72 4.95 12.58 31.59
N VAL A 73 4.15 13.39 30.89
CA VAL A 73 2.99 12.89 30.13
C VAL A 73 3.41 12.02 28.96
N THR A 74 4.40 12.45 28.18
CA THR A 74 4.91 11.66 27.05
C THR A 74 5.57 10.36 27.50
N ASN A 75 6.30 10.38 28.62
CA ASN A 75 6.86 9.16 29.24
C ASN A 75 5.76 8.21 29.71
N PHE A 76 4.71 8.72 30.36
CA PHE A 76 3.55 7.93 30.77
C PHE A 76 2.87 7.27 29.56
N MET A 77 2.55 8.04 28.51
CA MET A 77 1.91 7.53 27.29
C MET A 77 2.78 6.48 26.57
N GLY A 78 4.05 6.79 26.35
CA GLY A 78 4.97 5.87 25.68
C GLY A 78 5.19 4.59 26.49
N THR A 79 5.23 4.69 27.83
CA THR A 79 5.29 3.51 28.71
C THR A 79 4.02 2.66 28.59
N ALA A 80 2.83 3.27 28.64
CA ALA A 80 1.56 2.56 28.52
C ALA A 80 1.47 1.75 27.22
N PHE A 81 1.82 2.36 26.09
CA PHE A 81 1.79 1.70 24.78
C PHE A 81 2.91 0.67 24.58
N LEU A 82 4.10 0.86 25.16
CA LEU A 82 5.14 -0.18 25.16
C LEU A 82 4.76 -1.37 26.03
N LEU A 83 4.10 -1.15 27.16
CA LEU A 83 3.56 -2.21 28.01
C LEU A 83 2.47 -3.04 27.31
N ALA A 84 1.91 -2.58 26.18
CA ALA A 84 1.06 -3.41 25.34
C ALA A 84 1.78 -4.63 24.76
N LEU A 85 3.09 -4.56 24.52
CA LEU A 85 3.89 -5.72 24.15
C LEU A 85 3.92 -6.76 25.28
N LEU A 86 4.04 -6.30 26.53
CA LEU A 86 3.99 -7.17 27.70
C LEU A 86 2.61 -7.81 27.85
N GLY A 87 1.52 -7.03 27.71
CA GLY A 87 0.15 -7.56 27.73
C GLY A 87 -0.12 -8.63 26.67
N GLY A 88 0.29 -8.36 25.43
CA GLY A 88 0.18 -9.33 24.33
C GLY A 88 1.04 -10.57 24.56
N PHE A 89 2.27 -10.40 25.04
CA PHE A 89 3.15 -11.52 25.40
C PHE A 89 2.54 -12.41 26.49
N LEU A 90 2.04 -11.83 27.59
CA LEU A 90 1.44 -12.58 28.69
C LEU A 90 0.18 -13.33 28.24
N SER A 91 -0.60 -12.75 27.31
CA SER A 91 -1.81 -13.35 26.71
C SER A 91 -1.51 -14.53 25.77
N ASP A 92 -0.33 -14.57 25.18
CA ASP A 92 0.07 -15.68 24.31
C ASP A 92 0.83 -16.77 25.08
N ALA A 93 1.63 -16.37 26.08
CA ALA A 93 2.55 -17.24 26.79
C ALA A 93 1.95 -17.98 27.99
N PHE A 94 1.12 -17.31 28.81
CA PHE A 94 0.76 -17.81 30.14
C PHE A 94 -0.74 -17.76 30.45
N PHE A 95 -1.45 -16.72 30.03
CA PHE A 95 -2.84 -16.48 30.40
C PHE A 95 -3.71 -16.35 29.15
N THR A 96 -5.03 -16.57 29.26
CA THR A 96 -5.92 -16.25 28.14
C THR A 96 -6.14 -14.73 28.04
N THR A 97 -6.47 -14.24 26.84
CA THR A 97 -6.78 -12.83 26.59
C THR A 97 -7.88 -12.27 27.52
N TYR A 98 -8.84 -13.12 27.92
CA TYR A 98 -9.89 -12.80 28.91
C TYR A 98 -9.32 -12.48 30.31
N HIS A 99 -8.37 -13.28 30.78
CA HIS A 99 -7.76 -13.08 32.10
C HIS A 99 -6.87 -11.83 32.11
N ILE A 100 -6.06 -11.63 31.07
CA ILE A 100 -5.20 -10.44 30.96
C ILE A 100 -6.02 -9.17 30.93
N TYR A 101 -7.06 -9.10 30.08
CA TYR A 101 -7.96 -7.95 30.07
C TYR A 101 -8.54 -7.67 31.47
N THR A 102 -9.07 -8.70 32.14
CA THR A 102 -9.74 -8.52 33.44
C THR A 102 -8.78 -8.03 34.52
N ILE A 103 -7.59 -8.63 34.61
CA ILE A 103 -6.54 -8.21 35.55
C ILE A 103 -6.12 -6.77 35.26
N SER A 104 -5.88 -6.45 33.99
CA SER A 104 -5.40 -5.14 33.57
C SER A 104 -6.43 -4.03 33.75
N ALA A 105 -7.71 -4.30 33.51
CA ALA A 105 -8.79 -3.35 33.78
C ALA A 105 -8.95 -3.06 35.28
N VAL A 106 -8.78 -4.06 36.15
CA VAL A 106 -8.75 -3.86 37.61
C VAL A 106 -7.52 -3.04 38.03
N ILE A 107 -6.35 -3.31 37.45
CA ILE A 107 -5.13 -2.53 37.70
C ILE A 107 -5.33 -1.07 37.28
N GLU A 108 -5.88 -0.81 36.10
CA GLU A 108 -6.17 0.55 35.62
C GLU A 108 -7.16 1.26 36.55
N PHE A 109 -8.24 0.59 36.93
CA PHE A 109 -9.22 1.11 37.87
C PHE A 109 -8.58 1.52 39.20
N LEU A 110 -7.72 0.68 39.78
CA LEU A 110 -7.00 1.01 41.02
C LEU A 110 -6.08 2.23 40.85
N GLY A 111 -5.36 2.33 39.72
CA GLY A 111 -4.53 3.48 39.40
C GLY A 111 -5.34 4.79 39.31
N LEU A 112 -6.49 4.75 38.63
CA LEU A 112 -7.39 5.90 38.50
C LEU A 112 -8.05 6.27 39.83
N VAL A 113 -8.35 5.30 40.70
CA VAL A 113 -8.81 5.57 42.08
C VAL A 113 -7.75 6.34 42.87
N ILE A 114 -6.48 5.93 42.80
CA ILE A 114 -5.36 6.64 43.46
C ILE A 114 -5.29 8.10 42.98
N LEU A 115 -5.32 8.33 41.66
CA LEU A 115 -5.28 9.66 41.07
C LEU A 115 -6.50 10.50 41.46
N THR A 116 -7.70 9.90 41.48
CA THR A 116 -8.94 10.57 41.87
C THR A 116 -8.90 11.00 43.34
N ILE A 117 -8.43 10.13 44.24
CA ILE A 117 -8.27 10.44 45.67
C ILE A 117 -7.28 11.59 45.86
N GLN A 118 -6.12 11.54 45.18
CA GLN A 118 -5.12 12.61 45.25
C GLN A 118 -5.67 13.93 44.70
N ALA A 119 -6.41 13.89 43.59
CA ALA A 119 -7.04 15.07 43.00
C ALA A 119 -8.13 15.65 43.90
N ARG A 120 -8.82 14.84 44.72
CA ARG A 120 -9.89 15.31 45.61
C ARG A 120 -9.37 15.89 46.92
N ILE A 121 -8.38 15.27 47.56
CA ILE A 121 -7.92 15.65 48.90
C ILE A 121 -6.87 16.77 48.82
N HIS A 122 -7.16 17.94 49.38
CA HIS A 122 -6.25 19.09 49.35
C HIS A 122 -4.89 18.82 50.03
N SER A 123 -4.86 18.01 51.10
CA SER A 123 -3.63 17.65 51.81
C SER A 123 -2.63 16.86 50.95
N LEU A 124 -3.12 16.12 49.94
CA LEU A 124 -2.30 15.28 49.05
C LEU A 124 -1.78 16.03 47.81
N LYS A 125 -2.06 17.33 47.70
CA LYS A 125 -1.57 18.23 46.65
C LYS A 125 -0.59 19.25 47.24
N PRO A 126 0.25 19.90 46.42
CA PRO A 126 0.99 21.09 46.84
C PRO A 126 0.04 22.20 47.31
N PRO A 127 0.48 23.09 48.22
CA PRO A 127 -0.31 24.25 48.62
C PRO A 127 -0.53 25.17 47.41
N LYS A 128 -1.72 25.81 47.31
CA LYS A 128 -2.04 26.72 46.19
C LYS A 128 -1.00 27.83 46.09
N CYS A 129 -0.52 28.12 44.88
CA CYS A 129 0.43 29.21 44.66
C CYS A 129 -0.17 30.57 45.00
N ASP A 130 0.59 31.38 45.73
CA ASP A 130 0.28 32.78 45.94
C ASP A 130 0.97 33.65 44.88
N LYS A 131 0.38 34.78 44.49
CA LYS A 131 0.86 35.59 43.34
C LYS A 131 2.25 36.20 43.54
N PHE A 132 2.77 36.19 44.78
CA PHE A 132 4.00 36.86 45.19
C PHE A 132 5.16 35.91 45.53
N THR A 133 4.97 34.59 45.47
CA THR A 133 6.00 33.58 45.80
C THR A 133 6.14 32.53 44.70
N THR A 134 7.35 31.98 44.55
CA THR A 134 7.61 30.84 43.67
C THR A 134 6.82 29.62 44.17
N CYS A 135 5.97 29.07 43.30
CA CYS A 135 5.20 27.86 43.55
C CYS A 135 6.09 26.70 44.02
N GLU A 136 5.68 26.02 45.09
CA GLU A 136 6.32 24.77 45.51
C GLU A 136 5.87 23.61 44.61
N GLU A 137 6.84 22.97 43.94
CA GLU A 137 6.63 21.77 43.13
C GLU A 137 6.25 20.57 44.02
N VAL A 138 5.42 19.65 43.50
CA VAL A 138 5.13 18.40 44.20
C VAL A 138 6.41 17.61 44.51
N SER A 139 6.60 17.26 45.79
CA SER A 139 7.80 16.60 46.29
C SER A 139 7.47 15.50 47.31
N GLY A 140 8.44 14.63 47.61
CA GLY A 140 8.33 13.57 48.61
C GLY A 140 7.20 12.57 48.34
N GLY A 141 6.43 12.23 49.39
CA GLY A 141 5.37 11.22 49.33
C GLY A 141 4.21 11.56 48.37
N LYS A 142 3.92 12.86 48.16
CA LYS A 142 2.87 13.31 47.22
C LYS A 142 3.24 13.03 45.77
N ALA A 143 4.52 13.23 45.43
CA ALA A 143 5.06 12.91 44.11
C ALA A 143 5.09 11.38 43.90
N ALA A 144 5.50 10.62 44.93
CA ALA A 144 5.48 9.16 44.87
C ALA A 144 4.07 8.60 44.61
N MET A 145 3.05 9.13 45.29
CA MET A 145 1.64 8.75 45.08
C MET A 145 1.17 9.04 43.65
N LEU A 146 1.51 10.24 43.12
CA LEU A 146 1.16 10.65 41.76
C LEU A 146 1.75 9.72 40.70
N PHE A 147 3.06 9.48 40.77
CA PHE A 147 3.73 8.59 39.81
C PHE A 147 3.32 7.14 39.97
N THR A 148 3.05 6.68 41.19
CA THR A 148 2.48 5.34 41.41
C THR A 148 1.13 5.21 40.72
N GLY A 149 0.23 6.17 40.92
CA GLY A 149 -1.07 6.20 40.23
C GLY A 149 -0.91 6.17 38.71
N LEU A 150 -0.09 7.06 38.15
CA LEU A 150 0.16 7.13 36.71
C LEU A 150 0.74 5.84 36.13
N TYR A 151 1.75 5.23 36.74
CA TYR A 151 2.36 4.01 36.19
C TYR A 151 1.53 2.75 36.42
N VAL A 152 0.69 2.71 37.47
CA VAL A 152 -0.33 1.67 37.64
C VAL A 152 -1.39 1.78 36.53
N VAL A 153 -1.87 3.00 36.21
CA VAL A 153 -2.74 3.23 35.06
C VAL A 153 -2.06 2.79 33.76
N ALA A 154 -0.79 3.16 33.54
CA ALA A 154 -0.04 2.76 32.34
C ALA A 154 0.07 1.23 32.19
N LEU A 155 0.28 0.51 33.29
CA LEU A 155 0.33 -0.95 33.31
C LEU A 155 -1.03 -1.57 32.93
N GLY A 156 -2.11 -1.01 33.45
CA GLY A 156 -3.48 -1.42 33.10
C GLY A 156 -3.78 -1.20 31.61
N ILE A 157 -3.55 0.01 31.09
CA ILE A 157 -3.73 0.34 29.67
C ILE A 157 -2.91 -0.59 28.78
N GLY A 158 -1.63 -0.81 29.12
CA GLY A 158 -0.75 -1.70 28.37
C GLY A 158 -1.35 -3.10 28.26
N GLY A 159 -1.76 -3.69 29.38
CA GLY A 159 -2.38 -5.01 29.36
C GLY A 159 -3.65 -5.08 28.51
N ILE A 160 -4.54 -4.09 28.63
CA ILE A 160 -5.80 -4.02 27.84
C ILE A 160 -5.50 -3.88 26.35
N LYS A 161 -4.70 -2.90 25.94
CA LYS A 161 -4.33 -2.67 24.54
C LYS A 161 -3.59 -3.87 23.93
N GLY A 162 -2.85 -4.61 24.76
CA GLY A 162 -2.14 -5.83 24.38
C GLY A 162 -3.04 -7.06 24.16
N SER A 163 -4.23 -7.13 24.75
CA SER A 163 -5.08 -8.32 24.72
C SER A 163 -6.44 -8.13 24.06
N LEU A 164 -7.04 -6.94 24.11
CA LEU A 164 -8.45 -6.72 23.79
C LEU A 164 -8.78 -6.83 22.30
N ALA A 165 -7.96 -6.24 21.43
CA ALA A 165 -8.14 -6.33 19.98
C ALA A 165 -7.99 -7.78 19.49
N ALA A 166 -7.01 -8.52 20.03
CA ALA A 166 -6.83 -9.94 19.77
C ALA A 166 -8.02 -10.76 20.27
N HIS A 167 -8.50 -10.48 21.49
CA HIS A 167 -9.67 -11.15 22.06
C HIS A 167 -10.92 -11.02 21.17
N GLY A 168 -11.19 -9.82 20.66
CA GLY A 168 -12.31 -9.59 19.74
C GLY A 168 -12.12 -10.24 18.37
N GLY A 169 -10.92 -10.14 17.79
CA GLY A 169 -10.59 -10.81 16.52
C GLY A 169 -10.69 -12.34 16.62
N GLU A 170 -10.35 -12.89 17.78
CA GLU A 170 -10.46 -14.31 18.11
C GLU A 170 -11.89 -14.81 18.18
N GLN A 171 -12.93 -13.97 18.14
CA GLN A 171 -14.33 -14.42 18.17
C GLN A 171 -14.83 -14.93 16.80
N PHE A 172 -14.10 -14.69 15.70
CA PHE A 172 -14.53 -15.05 14.33
C PHE A 172 -13.78 -16.24 13.72
N ASP A 173 -14.50 -17.16 13.08
CA ASP A 173 -13.89 -18.34 12.45
C ASP A 173 -13.00 -17.95 11.26
N GLU A 174 -11.74 -18.37 11.29
CA GLU A 174 -10.77 -18.05 10.26
C GLU A 174 -10.82 -18.99 9.07
N THR A 175 -11.39 -20.18 9.25
CA THR A 175 -11.49 -21.20 8.19
C THR A 175 -12.60 -20.86 7.20
N THR A 176 -13.64 -20.15 7.66
CA THR A 176 -14.80 -19.79 6.82
C THR A 176 -14.68 -18.37 6.24
N PRO A 177 -15.07 -18.16 4.96
CA PRO A 177 -15.07 -16.83 4.36
C PRO A 177 -15.98 -15.83 5.09
N ASN A 178 -17.08 -16.30 5.67
CA ASN A 178 -18.00 -15.43 6.40
C ASN A 178 -17.37 -14.93 7.70
N GLY A 179 -16.67 -15.79 8.45
CA GLY A 179 -15.97 -15.38 9.67
C GLY A 179 -14.85 -14.38 9.39
N ARG A 180 -14.05 -14.57 8.34
CA ARG A 180 -13.02 -13.60 7.92
C ARG A 180 -13.61 -12.24 7.51
N LYS A 181 -14.75 -12.22 6.79
CA LYS A 181 -15.46 -10.96 6.46
C LYS A 181 -15.96 -10.23 7.70
N GLN A 182 -16.58 -10.94 8.64
CA GLN A 182 -17.09 -10.38 9.89
C GLN A 182 -15.95 -9.86 10.79
N ARG A 183 -14.80 -10.55 10.79
CA ARG A 183 -13.58 -10.08 11.47
C ARG A 183 -13.07 -8.75 10.92
N SER A 184 -13.08 -8.59 9.59
CA SER A 184 -12.72 -7.32 8.95
C SER A 184 -13.64 -6.18 9.39
N THR A 185 -14.95 -6.45 9.41
CA THR A 185 -15.95 -5.53 9.96
C THR A 185 -15.69 -5.21 11.43
N PHE A 186 -15.34 -6.19 12.26
CA PHE A 186 -14.98 -5.95 13.66
C PHE A 186 -13.81 -4.95 13.80
N PHE A 187 -12.71 -5.11 13.07
CA PHE A 187 -11.58 -4.16 13.17
C PHE A 187 -11.92 -2.75 12.67
N ASN A 188 -12.84 -2.61 11.71
CA ASN A 188 -13.37 -1.30 11.30
C ASN A 188 -14.18 -0.64 12.42
N TYR A 189 -15.08 -1.40 13.02
CA TYR A 189 -15.89 -0.93 14.14
C TYR A 189 -15.07 -0.70 15.41
N PHE A 190 -13.97 -1.43 15.59
CA PHE A 190 -13.05 -1.24 16.70
C PHE A 190 -12.43 0.17 16.67
N VAL A 191 -11.97 0.62 15.49
CA VAL A 191 -11.47 1.99 15.31
C VAL A 191 -12.58 3.04 15.41
N PHE A 192 -13.79 2.73 14.97
CA PHE A 192 -14.96 3.60 15.20
C PHE A 192 -15.30 3.76 16.70
N CYS A 193 -15.23 2.68 17.48
CA CYS A 193 -15.45 2.68 18.92
C CYS A 193 -14.35 3.45 19.67
N LEU A 194 -13.09 3.26 19.28
CA LEU A 194 -11.96 4.09 19.71
C LEU A 194 -12.28 5.59 19.51
N ALA A 195 -12.66 5.98 18.30
CA ALA A 195 -12.99 7.37 17.97
C ALA A 195 -14.21 7.89 18.77
N SER A 196 -15.21 7.05 19.00
CA SER A 196 -16.39 7.43 19.79
C SER A 196 -16.05 7.74 21.24
N GLY A 197 -15.22 6.90 21.89
CA GLY A 197 -14.71 7.17 23.25
C GLY A 197 -13.84 8.43 23.29
N ALA A 198 -12.99 8.61 22.28
CA ALA A 198 -12.14 9.80 22.13
C ALA A 198 -12.96 11.09 22.01
N LEU A 199 -14.05 11.08 21.24
CA LEU A 199 -14.92 12.25 21.04
C LEU A 199 -15.47 12.75 22.37
N ILE A 200 -15.99 11.84 23.20
CA ILE A 200 -16.55 12.18 24.52
C ILE A 200 -15.44 12.72 25.44
N ALA A 201 -14.26 12.09 25.43
CA ALA A 201 -13.12 12.49 26.25
C ALA A 201 -12.66 13.92 25.94
N VAL A 202 -12.30 14.20 24.68
CA VAL A 202 -11.68 15.47 24.27
C VAL A 202 -12.64 16.66 24.21
N THR A 203 -13.94 16.41 24.32
CA THR A 203 -14.99 17.44 24.34
C THR A 203 -15.58 17.62 25.73
N PHE A 204 -16.39 16.65 26.17
CA PHE A 204 -17.17 16.74 27.39
C PHE A 204 -16.27 16.65 28.64
N VAL A 205 -15.35 15.70 28.68
CA VAL A 205 -14.51 15.49 29.88
C VAL A 205 -13.46 16.58 30.02
N VAL A 206 -12.78 16.97 28.94
CA VAL A 206 -11.87 18.14 28.96
C VAL A 206 -12.58 19.41 29.40
N TRP A 207 -13.82 19.64 28.94
CA TRP A 207 -14.61 20.78 29.41
C TRP A 207 -14.89 20.71 30.91
N ILE A 208 -15.19 19.53 31.46
CA ILE A 208 -15.36 19.32 32.90
C ILE A 208 -14.05 19.59 33.66
N GLU A 209 -12.93 19.08 33.18
CA GLU A 209 -11.62 19.27 33.80
C GLU A 209 -11.24 20.75 33.91
N ASP A 210 -11.46 21.50 32.83
CA ASP A 210 -11.11 22.92 32.77
C ASP A 210 -12.09 23.83 33.53
N ASN A 211 -13.38 23.46 33.63
CA ASN A 211 -14.41 24.34 34.20
C ASN A 211 -14.94 23.92 35.58
N LYS A 212 -14.97 22.62 35.88
CA LYS A 212 -15.54 22.06 37.14
C LYS A 212 -14.46 21.51 38.07
N GLY A 213 -13.30 21.13 37.54
CA GLY A 213 -12.15 20.67 38.31
C GLY A 213 -11.75 19.23 38.00
N TRP A 214 -10.49 18.94 38.31
CA TRP A 214 -9.80 17.70 37.96
C TRP A 214 -10.30 16.47 38.70
N GLU A 215 -10.84 16.63 39.91
CA GLU A 215 -11.46 15.53 40.64
C GLU A 215 -12.62 14.90 39.87
N TRP A 216 -13.38 15.69 39.09
CA TRP A 216 -14.50 15.20 38.30
C TRP A 216 -14.03 14.52 37.00
N GLY A 217 -12.95 15.01 36.38
CA GLY A 217 -12.35 14.36 35.20
C GLY A 217 -11.81 12.96 35.51
N PHE A 218 -11.03 12.83 36.60
CA PHE A 218 -10.54 11.51 37.04
C PHE A 218 -11.67 10.60 37.57
N ALA A 219 -12.69 11.16 38.22
CA ALA A 219 -13.86 10.38 38.63
C ALA A 219 -14.63 9.81 37.42
N ILE A 220 -14.85 10.60 36.36
CA ILE A 220 -15.49 10.13 35.13
C ILE A 220 -14.65 9.02 34.49
N SER A 221 -13.33 9.19 34.43
CA SER A 221 -12.42 8.15 33.93
C SER A 221 -12.54 6.85 34.73
N THR A 222 -12.59 6.97 36.06
CA THR A 222 -12.72 5.83 37.00
C THR A 222 -14.05 5.11 36.83
N ILE A 223 -15.16 5.84 36.68
CA ILE A 223 -16.50 5.27 36.44
C ILE A 223 -16.52 4.58 35.07
N SER A 224 -15.91 5.19 34.05
CA SER A 224 -15.87 4.65 32.70
C SER A 224 -15.18 3.28 32.64
N ILE A 225 -13.98 3.14 33.23
CA ILE A 225 -13.30 1.83 33.27
C ILE A 225 -14.06 0.81 34.12
N PHE A 226 -14.73 1.24 35.21
CA PHE A 226 -15.57 0.36 36.02
C PHE A 226 -16.76 -0.20 35.22
N VAL A 227 -17.44 0.65 34.45
CA VAL A 227 -18.51 0.22 33.53
C VAL A 227 -17.95 -0.73 32.47
N SER A 228 -16.75 -0.46 31.94
CA SER A 228 -16.08 -1.35 30.99
C SER A 228 -15.87 -2.77 31.54
N ILE A 229 -15.46 -2.90 32.80
CA ILE A 229 -15.35 -4.21 33.48
C ILE A 229 -16.71 -4.92 33.52
N ILE A 230 -17.78 -4.22 33.92
CA ILE A 230 -19.13 -4.80 34.00
C ILE A 230 -19.59 -5.30 32.62
N VAL A 231 -19.43 -4.49 31.58
CA VAL A 231 -19.83 -4.84 30.21
C VAL A 231 -19.04 -6.05 29.71
N PHE A 232 -17.72 -6.07 29.94
CA PHE A 232 -16.90 -7.19 29.52
C PHE A 232 -17.33 -8.49 30.22
N LEU A 233 -17.56 -8.44 31.54
CA LEU A 233 -17.98 -9.60 32.32
C LEU A 233 -19.38 -10.09 31.92
N ALA A 234 -20.30 -9.20 31.53
CA ALA A 234 -21.62 -9.57 31.01
C ALA A 234 -21.53 -10.45 29.75
N GLY A 235 -20.51 -10.22 28.91
CA GLY A 235 -20.23 -11.03 27.71
C GLY A 235 -19.59 -12.40 27.99
N SER A 236 -19.15 -12.70 29.22
CA SER A 236 -18.34 -13.89 29.52
C SER A 236 -18.93 -15.21 29.00
N ALA A 237 -20.25 -15.36 29.04
CA ALA A 237 -20.94 -16.57 28.62
C ALA A 237 -20.96 -16.79 27.09
N THR A 238 -20.64 -15.78 26.29
CA THR A 238 -20.62 -15.85 24.81
C THR A 238 -19.21 -15.91 24.25
N TYR A 239 -18.18 -15.55 25.02
CA TYR A 239 -16.80 -15.56 24.55
C TYR A 239 -16.24 -16.97 24.32
N ARG A 240 -15.38 -17.08 23.30
CA ARG A 240 -14.42 -18.17 23.17
C ARG A 240 -13.02 -17.63 23.46
N ASN A 241 -12.31 -18.31 24.34
CA ASN A 241 -10.99 -17.91 24.82
C ASN A 241 -9.95 -18.89 24.30
N LYS A 242 -8.97 -18.40 23.57
CA LYS A 242 -7.84 -19.21 23.13
C LYS A 242 -6.97 -19.63 24.32
N ILE A 243 -6.53 -20.87 24.33
CA ILE A 243 -5.58 -21.39 25.32
C ILE A 243 -4.16 -20.91 24.96
N ALA A 244 -3.41 -20.42 25.95
CA ALA A 244 -2.02 -20.03 25.77
C ALA A 244 -1.18 -21.21 25.25
N SER A 245 -0.30 -20.97 24.28
CA SER A 245 0.42 -22.03 23.54
C SER A 245 1.93 -22.05 23.83
N GLY A 246 2.35 -21.51 24.98
CA GLY A 246 3.75 -21.37 25.39
C GLY A 246 4.38 -20.06 24.91
N SER A 247 5.61 -19.78 25.36
CA SER A 247 6.24 -18.47 25.16
C SER A 247 6.66 -18.19 23.69
N PRO A 248 6.14 -17.11 23.06
CA PRO A 248 6.56 -16.66 21.74
C PRO A 248 8.05 -16.30 21.67
N LEU A 249 8.55 -15.62 22.71
CA LEU A 249 9.92 -15.11 22.75
C LEU A 249 10.95 -16.23 22.92
N THR A 250 10.64 -17.26 23.71
CA THR A 250 11.52 -18.43 23.81
C THR A 250 11.60 -19.16 22.49
N THR A 251 10.49 -19.27 21.75
CA THR A 251 10.47 -19.88 20.40
C THR A 251 11.35 -19.08 19.42
N ILE A 252 11.21 -17.75 19.38
CA ILE A 252 12.05 -16.88 18.55
C ILE A 252 13.53 -17.07 18.91
N LEU A 253 13.88 -16.91 20.19
CA LEU A 253 15.27 -17.01 20.66
C LEU A 253 15.86 -18.39 20.40
N LYS A 254 15.10 -19.45 20.67
CA LYS A 254 15.51 -20.85 20.43
C LYS A 254 15.86 -21.06 18.96
N VAL A 255 15.00 -20.64 18.03
CA VAL A 255 15.25 -20.77 16.58
C VAL A 255 16.47 -19.97 16.15
N PHE A 256 16.66 -18.74 16.64
CA PHE A 256 17.85 -17.94 16.32
C PHE A 256 19.14 -18.55 16.87
N VAL A 257 19.13 -19.00 18.13
CA VAL A 257 20.28 -19.61 18.77
C VAL A 257 20.62 -20.94 18.08
N ALA A 258 19.64 -21.81 17.84
CA ALA A 258 19.85 -23.06 17.12
C ALA A 258 20.38 -22.83 15.69
N ALA A 259 19.80 -21.89 14.94
CA ALA A 259 20.28 -21.54 13.60
C ALA A 259 21.73 -21.00 13.61
N SER A 260 22.07 -20.16 14.59
CA SER A 260 23.40 -19.55 14.72
C SER A 260 24.45 -20.57 15.15
N LEU A 261 24.15 -21.41 16.15
CA LEU A 261 25.04 -22.47 16.60
C LEU A 261 25.29 -23.48 15.48
N ASN A 262 24.25 -23.97 14.80
CA ASN A 262 24.41 -24.92 13.70
C ASN A 262 25.15 -24.31 12.50
N SER A 263 24.98 -23.00 12.25
CA SER A 263 25.76 -22.27 11.23
C SER A 263 27.24 -22.07 11.61
N CYS A 264 27.56 -21.95 12.89
CA CYS A 264 28.93 -21.78 13.38
C CYS A 264 29.67 -23.11 13.51
N PHE A 265 29.02 -24.16 14.03
CA PHE A 265 29.61 -25.48 14.22
C PHE A 265 29.65 -26.32 12.92
N GLY A 266 28.65 -26.20 12.05
CA GLY A 266 28.65 -26.85 10.72
C GLY A 266 29.73 -26.32 9.76
N ARG A 267 30.42 -25.23 10.14
CA ARG A 267 31.54 -24.66 9.39
C ARG A 267 32.92 -25.05 9.96
N ASN A 268 32.97 -25.57 11.19
CA ASN A 268 34.20 -25.97 11.89
C ASN A 268 34.40 -27.48 12.05
N SER A 269 33.44 -28.33 11.65
CA SER A 269 33.56 -29.79 11.72
C SER A 269 34.14 -30.44 10.44
N ILE A 270 35.20 -29.85 9.88
CA ILE A 270 36.23 -30.60 9.13
C ILE A 270 37.53 -30.50 9.92
N SER A 271 37.54 -31.10 11.11
CA SER A 271 38.72 -31.70 11.76
C SER A 271 38.35 -32.18 13.16
N ALA A 272 38.41 -33.50 13.34
CA ALA A 272 38.66 -34.25 14.58
C ALA A 272 37.96 -33.81 15.89
N VAL A 273 37.13 -34.69 16.47
CA VAL A 273 37.47 -35.44 17.69
C VAL A 273 36.51 -36.63 17.84
N VAL A 274 37.12 -37.81 17.96
CA VAL A 274 36.55 -39.10 18.36
C VAL A 274 36.31 -39.11 19.87
N ARG A 275 35.14 -39.56 20.37
CA ARG A 275 34.90 -40.43 21.57
C ARG A 275 33.47 -40.30 22.16
N PRO A 276 32.99 -41.26 23.00
CA PRO A 276 32.53 -42.59 22.64
C PRO A 276 31.08 -42.84 23.13
N SER A 277 30.50 -43.95 22.69
CA SER A 277 29.18 -44.42 23.07
C SER A 277 29.03 -44.63 24.58
N ASN A 278 28.00 -44.02 25.20
CA ASN A 278 27.43 -44.53 26.45
C ASN A 278 26.12 -45.24 26.14
N VAL A 279 26.28 -46.54 25.96
CA VAL A 279 25.26 -47.57 26.08
C VAL A 279 24.71 -47.53 27.50
N VAL A 280 23.42 -47.25 27.67
CA VAL A 280 22.66 -47.72 28.83
C VAL A 280 21.71 -48.79 28.33
N VAL A 281 22.19 -50.02 28.44
CA VAL A 281 21.37 -51.23 28.47
C VAL A 281 20.57 -51.18 29.77
N SER A 282 19.25 -51.23 29.65
CA SER A 282 18.39 -51.74 30.72
C SER A 282 17.72 -53.02 30.22
N LEU A 283 18.04 -54.09 30.90
CA LEU A 283 17.75 -55.49 30.65
C LEU A 283 16.27 -55.85 30.88
N SER A 284 15.70 -56.56 29.92
CA SER A 284 14.82 -57.75 30.02
C SER A 284 13.70 -57.86 31.08
N SER A 285 12.50 -58.20 30.60
CA SER A 285 11.75 -59.39 31.05
C SER A 285 10.79 -59.90 29.96
N PRO A 286 10.77 -61.20 29.63
CA PRO A 286 9.89 -61.84 28.64
C PRO A 286 8.71 -62.57 29.30
N HIS A 287 7.52 -62.61 28.68
CA HIS A 287 6.71 -63.84 28.49
C HIS A 287 5.42 -63.61 27.65
N PRO A 288 4.86 -64.68 27.04
CA PRO A 288 4.19 -64.62 25.75
C PRO A 288 2.65 -64.80 25.79
N GLY A 289 2.02 -64.38 24.69
CA GLY A 289 0.81 -65.02 24.16
C GLY A 289 -0.52 -64.30 24.40
N ARG A 290 -1.08 -63.68 23.36
CA ARG A 290 -2.44 -63.95 22.85
C ARG A 290 -2.66 -63.24 21.52
N LYS A 291 -3.03 -64.01 20.49
CA LYS A 291 -3.62 -63.51 19.24
C LYS A 291 -5.05 -63.08 19.54
N GLU A 292 -5.47 -61.91 19.06
CA GLU A 292 -6.60 -61.74 18.13
C GLU A 292 -6.99 -60.25 17.98
N SER A 293 -7.21 -59.88 16.70
CA SER A 293 -8.04 -58.78 16.20
C SER A 293 -7.49 -57.35 16.26
N GLU A 294 -6.58 -57.02 15.34
CA GLU A 294 -6.37 -55.64 14.87
C GLU A 294 -7.25 -55.40 13.64
N GLU A 295 -8.25 -54.54 13.80
CA GLU A 295 -8.93 -53.86 12.70
C GLU A 295 -7.95 -52.87 12.08
N GLU A 296 -7.73 -53.02 10.78
CA GLU A 296 -7.00 -52.08 9.93
C GLU A 296 -7.67 -50.69 10.00
N THR A 297 -7.08 -49.78 10.77
CA THR A 297 -7.28 -48.35 10.55
C THR A 297 -6.05 -47.84 9.83
N GLU A 298 -6.20 -47.54 8.54
CA GLU A 298 -5.21 -46.84 7.72
C GLU A 298 -4.76 -45.56 8.43
N GLN A 299 -3.62 -45.62 9.13
CA GLN A 299 -2.91 -44.44 9.59
C GLN A 299 -2.11 -43.88 8.42
N THR A 300 -2.66 -42.84 7.79
CA THR A 300 -1.96 -41.99 6.83
C THR A 300 -0.69 -41.44 7.51
N SER A 301 0.46 -41.97 7.13
CA SER A 301 1.77 -41.49 7.56
C SER A 301 2.06 -40.16 6.86
N THR A 302 2.06 -39.08 7.64
CA THR A 302 2.42 -37.73 7.19
C THR A 302 3.92 -37.67 6.91
N GLU A 303 4.31 -37.40 5.66
CA GLU A 303 5.70 -37.07 5.31
C GLU A 303 6.18 -35.83 6.11
N PRO A 304 7.47 -35.78 6.53
CA PRO A 304 7.99 -34.62 7.25
C PRO A 304 8.02 -33.37 6.35
N GLU A 305 7.25 -32.33 6.73
CA GLU A 305 7.18 -31.04 6.04
C GLU A 305 8.58 -30.43 5.85
N LYS A 306 8.99 -30.16 4.61
CA LYS A 306 10.27 -29.50 4.31
C LYS A 306 10.16 -27.98 4.55
N PRO A 307 11.14 -27.34 5.25
CA PRO A 307 11.10 -25.91 5.53
C PRO A 307 11.19 -25.04 4.26
N THR A 308 10.47 -23.92 4.25
CA THR A 308 10.41 -22.99 3.12
C THR A 308 11.77 -22.36 2.81
N HIS A 309 12.06 -22.09 1.53
CA HIS A 309 13.31 -21.47 1.08
C HIS A 309 13.48 -19.97 1.39
N THR A 310 12.53 -19.32 2.08
CA THR A 310 12.70 -17.92 2.51
C THR A 310 13.48 -17.87 3.83
N LEU A 311 14.37 -16.87 4.00
CA LEU A 311 15.22 -16.72 5.19
C LEU A 311 15.99 -18.02 5.50
N LYS A 312 16.68 -18.59 4.50
CA LYS A 312 17.35 -19.90 4.56
C LYS A 312 18.28 -20.09 5.76
N PHE A 313 18.88 -19.02 6.27
CA PHE A 313 19.74 -19.10 7.44
C PHE A 313 19.03 -19.68 8.67
N LEU A 314 17.70 -19.49 8.79
CA LEU A 314 16.89 -20.05 9.87
C LEU A 314 16.61 -21.55 9.68
N ASN A 315 16.72 -22.08 8.46
CA ASN A 315 16.54 -23.52 8.20
C ASN A 315 17.64 -24.33 8.88
N ASN A 316 18.79 -23.71 9.16
CA ASN A 316 19.89 -24.35 9.89
C ASN A 316 19.46 -24.77 11.31
N ALA A 317 18.40 -24.20 11.88
CA ALA A 317 17.85 -24.62 13.18
C ALA A 317 17.27 -26.05 13.17
N VAL A 318 16.91 -26.58 12.00
CA VAL A 318 16.33 -27.92 11.79
C VAL A 318 17.16 -28.80 10.86
N ALA A 319 18.30 -28.30 10.35
CA ALA A 319 19.12 -29.00 9.35
C ALA A 319 20.18 -29.93 9.94
N CYS A 320 20.48 -29.83 11.25
CA CYS A 320 21.49 -30.63 11.94
C CYS A 320 20.91 -31.21 13.23
N GLU A 321 21.46 -32.33 13.71
CA GLU A 321 21.12 -32.83 15.03
C GLU A 321 21.42 -31.77 16.10
N PRO A 322 20.47 -31.50 17.01
CA PRO A 322 20.62 -30.45 18.00
C PRO A 322 21.74 -30.79 19.00
N ILE A 323 22.63 -29.83 19.26
CA ILE A 323 23.73 -29.96 20.25
C ILE A 323 23.19 -30.27 21.66
N HIS A 324 21.96 -29.86 21.96
CA HIS A 324 21.27 -30.12 23.23
C HIS A 324 19.77 -30.29 23.00
N SER A 325 19.11 -31.19 23.73
CA SER A 325 17.66 -31.48 23.58
C SER A 325 16.77 -30.26 23.79
N SER A 326 17.19 -29.30 24.61
CA SER A 326 16.48 -28.03 24.82
C SER A 326 16.49 -27.07 23.63
N LEU A 327 17.34 -27.30 22.61
CA LEU A 327 17.49 -26.49 21.40
C LEU A 327 16.80 -27.09 20.16
N GLU A 328 16.17 -28.26 20.28
CA GLU A 328 15.49 -28.93 19.18
C GLU A 328 14.29 -28.11 18.65
N CYS A 329 14.37 -27.62 17.43
CA CYS A 329 13.33 -26.80 16.82
C CYS A 329 12.44 -27.65 15.91
N THR A 330 11.14 -27.37 15.85
CA THR A 330 10.27 -27.97 14.83
C THR A 330 10.25 -27.11 13.56
N VAL A 331 9.89 -27.71 12.42
CA VAL A 331 9.72 -26.97 11.16
C VAL A 331 8.66 -25.87 11.31
N GLU A 332 7.58 -26.16 12.04
CA GLU A 332 6.52 -25.20 12.33
C GLU A 332 7.03 -23.99 13.14
N GLN A 333 7.89 -24.21 14.14
CA GLN A 333 8.52 -23.12 14.92
C GLN A 333 9.41 -22.25 14.04
N VAL A 334 10.16 -22.85 13.12
CA VAL A 334 11.02 -22.11 12.19
C VAL A 334 10.20 -21.29 11.21
N GLU A 335 9.11 -21.83 10.66
CA GLU A 335 8.21 -21.09 9.77
C GLU A 335 7.48 -19.95 10.49
N ASP A 336 7.05 -20.14 11.74
CA ASP A 336 6.45 -19.09 12.56
C ASP A 336 7.39 -17.90 12.74
N VAL A 337 8.67 -18.15 13.06
CA VAL A 337 9.67 -17.09 13.22
C VAL A 337 9.94 -16.37 11.90
N LYS A 338 9.97 -17.09 10.77
CA LYS A 338 10.09 -16.47 9.45
C LYS A 338 8.93 -15.54 9.13
N ILE A 339 7.71 -15.89 9.52
CA ILE A 339 6.52 -15.06 9.31
C ILE A 339 6.65 -13.76 10.11
N VAL A 340 7.00 -13.86 11.40
CA VAL A 340 7.21 -12.67 12.25
C VAL A 340 8.23 -11.72 11.64
N LEU A 341 9.37 -12.24 11.15
CA LEU A 341 10.40 -11.42 10.52
C LEU A 341 9.96 -10.76 9.21
N LYS A 342 9.05 -11.37 8.44
CA LYS A 342 8.50 -10.79 7.21
C LYS A 342 7.54 -9.64 7.48
N VAL A 343 6.87 -9.66 8.64
CA VAL A 343 5.89 -8.67 9.07
C VAL A 343 6.55 -7.41 9.66
N LEU A 344 7.72 -7.54 10.30
CA LEU A 344 8.43 -6.42 10.94
C LEU A 344 8.72 -5.22 10.02
N PRO A 345 9.17 -5.38 8.76
CA PRO A 345 9.38 -4.23 7.87
C PRO A 345 8.08 -3.45 7.56
N ILE A 346 6.95 -4.15 7.46
CA ILE A 346 5.64 -3.53 7.28
C ILE A 346 5.25 -2.76 8.55
N PHE A 347 5.38 -3.37 9.72
CA PHE A 347 5.19 -2.69 11.01
C PHE A 347 6.06 -1.43 11.11
N ALA A 348 7.36 -1.52 10.81
CA ALA A 348 8.30 -0.40 10.94
C ALA A 348 7.91 0.80 10.07
N SER A 349 7.32 0.57 8.90
CA SER A 349 6.85 1.65 8.02
C SER A 349 5.70 2.48 8.60
N THR A 350 4.99 1.98 9.61
CA THR A 350 3.88 2.72 10.24
C THR A 350 4.36 3.69 11.32
N ILE A 351 5.61 3.56 11.79
CA ILE A 351 6.22 4.41 12.83
C ILE A 351 6.28 5.88 12.38
N ILE A 352 6.62 6.14 11.11
CA ILE A 352 6.72 7.51 10.58
C ILE A 352 5.35 8.20 10.53
N LEU A 353 4.28 7.47 10.22
CA LEU A 353 2.92 8.01 10.29
C LEU A 353 2.55 8.37 11.73
N ASN A 354 2.87 7.52 12.70
CA ASN A 354 2.67 7.80 14.12
C ASN A 354 3.50 8.99 14.61
N CYS A 355 4.68 9.20 14.01
CA CYS A 355 5.46 10.41 14.22
C CYS A 355 4.75 11.66 13.68
N CYS A 356 4.10 11.61 12.51
CA CYS A 356 3.26 12.71 12.01
C CYS A 356 2.08 13.00 12.94
N LEU A 357 1.46 11.95 13.50
CA LEU A 357 0.38 12.08 14.49
C LEU A 357 0.82 12.83 15.75
N ALA A 358 2.04 12.54 16.24
CA ALA A 358 2.61 13.27 17.36
C ALA A 358 2.78 14.78 17.08
N GLN A 359 3.14 15.17 15.85
CA GLN A 359 3.28 16.59 15.49
C GLN A 359 1.94 17.33 15.50
N LEU A 360 0.86 16.67 15.08
CA LEU A 360 -0.47 17.28 15.10
C LEU A 360 -1.00 17.48 16.53
N ASN A 361 -0.66 16.58 17.45
CA ASN A 361 -1.03 16.72 18.86
C ASN A 361 -0.17 17.75 19.63
N THR A 362 0.88 18.30 19.00
CA THR A 362 1.82 19.23 19.65
C THR A 362 1.90 20.55 18.88
N PHE A 363 2.74 20.64 17.85
CA PHE A 363 2.95 21.89 17.12
C PHE A 363 1.70 22.43 16.44
N SER A 364 0.77 21.57 15.99
CA SER A 364 -0.48 22.06 15.41
C SER A 364 -1.44 22.65 16.45
N VAL A 365 -1.39 22.17 17.70
CA VAL A 365 -2.11 22.79 18.81
C VAL A 365 -1.52 24.16 19.13
N GLU A 366 -0.19 24.27 19.17
CA GLU A 366 0.51 25.55 19.38
C GLU A 366 0.27 26.55 18.22
N GLN A 367 0.25 26.07 16.97
CA GLN A 367 -0.13 26.89 15.81
C GLN A 367 -1.52 27.46 16.00
N ALA A 368 -2.49 26.61 16.34
CA ALA A 368 -3.87 27.04 16.53
C ALA A 368 -4.07 27.99 17.71
N ALA A 369 -3.24 27.87 18.75
CA ALA A 369 -3.26 28.80 19.89
C ALA A 369 -2.96 30.24 19.46
N THR A 370 -2.18 30.43 18.39
CA THR A 370 -1.93 31.77 17.79
C THR A 370 -3.02 32.26 16.85
N MET A 371 -3.98 31.40 16.47
CA MET A 371 -5.03 31.71 15.52
C MET A 371 -6.31 32.20 16.23
N ASN A 372 -7.26 32.74 15.47
CA ASN A 372 -8.56 33.10 16.01
C ASN A 372 -9.39 31.83 16.26
N THR A 373 -9.59 31.47 17.53
CA THR A 373 -10.37 30.31 17.99
C THR A 373 -11.81 30.63 18.39
N LYS A 374 -12.33 31.81 18.03
CA LYS A 374 -13.73 32.17 18.30
C LYS A 374 -14.67 31.56 17.25
N LEU A 375 -15.71 30.89 17.72
CA LEU A 375 -16.86 30.43 16.95
C LEU A 375 -18.10 31.18 17.44
N GLY A 376 -18.39 32.33 16.84
CA GLY A 376 -19.39 33.26 17.38
C GLY A 376 -18.99 33.75 18.78
N SER A 377 -19.80 33.46 19.80
CA SER A 377 -19.51 33.78 21.20
C SER A 377 -18.65 32.73 21.92
N LEU A 378 -18.54 31.51 21.38
CA LEU A 378 -17.81 30.41 22.01
C LEU A 378 -16.31 30.50 21.67
N LYS A 379 -15.45 30.48 22.69
CA LYS A 379 -13.99 30.35 22.50
C LYS A 379 -13.61 28.87 22.60
N VAL A 380 -13.22 28.27 21.48
CA VAL A 380 -12.78 26.87 21.45
C VAL A 380 -11.36 26.80 22.02
N PRO A 381 -11.10 25.94 23.01
CA PRO A 381 -9.74 25.72 23.51
C PRO A 381 -8.91 24.97 22.45
N PRO A 382 -7.67 25.41 22.15
CA PRO A 382 -6.79 24.71 21.18
C PRO A 382 -6.55 23.24 21.52
N ALA A 383 -6.61 22.86 22.79
CA ALA A 383 -6.46 21.47 23.23
C ALA A 383 -7.57 20.53 22.72
N SER A 384 -8.74 21.06 22.32
CA SER A 384 -9.84 20.28 21.77
C SER A 384 -9.76 20.06 20.25
N LEU A 385 -8.71 20.53 19.57
CA LEU A 385 -8.53 20.37 18.12
C LEU A 385 -8.41 18.91 17.62
N PRO A 386 -7.91 17.95 18.42
CA PRO A 386 -8.02 16.54 18.09
C PRO A 386 -9.46 16.03 17.90
N ILE A 387 -10.49 16.86 18.13
CA ILE A 387 -11.87 16.57 17.70
C ILE A 387 -12.00 16.38 16.19
N PHE A 388 -11.25 17.14 15.37
CA PHE A 388 -11.34 17.06 13.92
C PHE A 388 -11.04 15.65 13.38
N PRO A 389 -9.87 15.04 13.63
CA PRO A 389 -9.58 13.71 13.12
C PRO A 389 -10.58 12.67 13.65
N VAL A 390 -11.02 12.80 14.91
CA VAL A 390 -12.01 11.90 15.52
C VAL A 390 -13.36 11.95 14.78
N VAL A 391 -13.88 13.14 14.50
CA VAL A 391 -15.14 13.31 13.74
C VAL A 391 -15.01 12.72 12.34
N PHE A 392 -13.88 12.92 11.67
CA PHE A 392 -13.65 12.32 10.36
C PHE A 392 -13.61 10.80 10.42
N ILE A 393 -13.00 10.20 11.45
CA ILE A 393 -13.01 8.74 11.64
C ILE A 393 -14.44 8.22 11.87
N ILE A 394 -15.23 8.90 12.71
CA ILE A 394 -16.62 8.54 13.01
C ILE A 394 -17.49 8.55 11.75
N ILE A 395 -17.26 9.50 10.84
CA ILE A 395 -17.97 9.58 9.56
C ILE A 395 -17.43 8.55 8.55
N LEU A 396 -16.11 8.43 8.43
CA LEU A 396 -15.47 7.64 7.40
C LEU A 396 -15.51 6.13 7.67
N ALA A 397 -15.49 5.68 8.93
CA ALA A 397 -15.49 4.25 9.26
C ALA A 397 -16.79 3.53 8.84
N PRO A 398 -18.01 4.05 9.12
CA PRO A 398 -19.25 3.46 8.61
C PRO A 398 -19.35 3.53 7.08
N ILE A 399 -18.91 4.63 6.46
CA ILE A 399 -18.85 4.75 4.99
C ILE A 399 -17.92 3.67 4.43
N TYR A 400 -16.77 3.45 5.06
CA TYR A 400 -15.82 2.45 4.63
C TYR A 400 -16.39 1.03 4.73
N ASP A 401 -17.03 0.68 5.84
CA ASP A 401 -17.53 -0.67 6.08
C ASP A 401 -18.81 -1.01 5.30
N HIS A 402 -19.76 -0.06 5.18
CA HIS A 402 -21.06 -0.31 4.55
C HIS A 402 -21.14 0.08 3.08
N ILE A 403 -20.30 1.02 2.64
CA ILE A 403 -20.30 1.51 1.27
C ILE A 403 -19.03 0.99 0.57
N ILE A 404 -17.85 1.44 0.98
CA ILE A 404 -16.61 1.17 0.24
C ILE A 404 -16.28 -0.33 0.17
N ILE A 405 -16.35 -1.06 1.28
CA ILE A 405 -16.02 -2.50 1.31
C ILE A 405 -16.98 -3.35 0.47
N PRO A 406 -18.31 -3.24 0.58
CA PRO A 406 -19.23 -4.03 -0.24
C PRO A 406 -19.08 -3.75 -1.73
N TYR A 407 -18.87 -2.48 -2.13
CA TYR A 407 -18.56 -2.14 -3.51
C TYR A 407 -17.20 -2.69 -3.95
N ALA A 408 -16.16 -2.58 -3.11
CA ALA A 408 -14.83 -3.11 -3.40
C ALA A 408 -14.83 -4.64 -3.51
N ARG A 409 -15.54 -5.37 -2.64
CA ARG A 409 -15.70 -6.84 -2.72
C ARG A 409 -16.39 -7.26 -4.02
N LYS A 410 -17.44 -6.53 -4.43
CA LYS A 410 -18.12 -6.76 -5.71
C LYS A 410 -17.22 -6.47 -6.91
N ALA A 411 -16.47 -5.37 -6.87
CA ALA A 411 -15.59 -4.93 -7.95
C ALA A 411 -14.35 -5.84 -8.09
N THR A 412 -13.77 -6.25 -6.96
CA THR A 412 -12.52 -7.01 -6.96
C THR A 412 -12.71 -8.52 -7.06
N LYS A 413 -13.94 -9.02 -6.82
CA LYS A 413 -14.23 -10.45 -6.63
C LYS A 413 -13.30 -11.11 -5.60
N SER A 414 -12.68 -10.31 -4.74
CA SER A 414 -11.82 -10.75 -3.65
C SER A 414 -12.64 -10.75 -2.37
N GLU A 415 -12.37 -11.71 -1.50
CA GLU A 415 -13.02 -11.85 -0.20
C GLU A 415 -12.85 -10.59 0.68
N MET A 416 -11.67 -9.96 0.57
CA MET A 416 -11.29 -8.79 1.36
C MET A 416 -11.72 -7.46 0.73
N GLY A 417 -11.97 -7.41 -0.58
CA GLY A 417 -12.24 -6.17 -1.31
C GLY A 417 -10.97 -5.33 -1.51
N ILE A 418 -10.48 -4.71 -0.44
CA ILE A 418 -9.20 -3.97 -0.40
C ILE A 418 -8.26 -4.77 0.49
N SER A 419 -7.05 -5.09 0.01
CA SER A 419 -6.08 -5.86 0.81
C SER A 419 -5.53 -5.05 1.98
N HIS A 420 -5.13 -5.71 3.08
CA HIS A 420 -4.64 -5.01 4.27
C HIS A 420 -3.41 -4.12 3.96
N LEU A 421 -2.49 -4.57 3.10
CA LEU A 421 -1.36 -3.77 2.63
C LEU A 421 -1.81 -2.58 1.74
N GLN A 422 -2.80 -2.74 0.88
CA GLN A 422 -3.31 -1.57 0.14
C GLN A 422 -3.92 -0.54 1.09
N ARG A 423 -4.64 -1.01 2.11
CA ARG A 423 -5.23 -0.17 3.15
C ARG A 423 -4.16 0.61 3.93
N ILE A 424 -3.12 -0.07 4.43
CA ILE A 424 -1.98 0.57 5.10
C ILE A 424 -1.29 1.57 4.16
N GLY A 425 -1.11 1.22 2.89
CA GLY A 425 -0.51 2.09 1.88
C GLY A 425 -1.30 3.38 1.64
N ILE A 426 -2.64 3.29 1.56
CA ILE A 426 -3.52 4.46 1.44
C ILE A 426 -3.32 5.39 2.63
N GLY A 427 -3.26 4.86 3.86
CA GLY A 427 -3.02 5.67 5.05
C GLY A 427 -1.66 6.37 5.02
N LEU A 428 -0.59 5.68 4.61
CA LEU A 428 0.74 6.30 4.46
C LEU A 428 0.75 7.43 3.41
N VAL A 429 0.03 7.28 2.29
CA VAL A 429 -0.12 8.36 1.29
C VAL A 429 -0.89 9.55 1.85
N LEU A 430 -1.99 9.29 2.58
CA LEU A 430 -2.77 10.34 3.22
C LEU A 430 -1.95 11.10 4.28
N SER A 431 -1.02 10.43 4.98
CA SER A 431 -0.07 11.09 5.88
C SER A 431 0.88 12.05 5.15
N ILE A 432 1.35 11.70 3.94
CA ILE A 432 2.18 12.61 3.11
C ILE A 432 1.36 13.86 2.74
N ILE A 433 0.11 13.67 2.29
CA ILE A 433 -0.79 14.76 1.93
C ILE A 433 -1.07 15.63 3.16
N ALA A 434 -1.31 15.03 4.33
CA ALA A 434 -1.53 15.76 5.57
C ALA A 434 -0.36 16.68 5.93
N MET A 435 0.88 16.20 5.83
CA MET A 435 2.07 17.01 6.12
C MET A 435 2.31 18.10 5.07
N ALA A 436 2.02 17.83 3.79
CA ALA A 436 2.09 18.86 2.74
C ALA A 436 1.06 19.97 2.97
N VAL A 437 -0.18 19.61 3.30
CA VAL A 437 -1.23 20.57 3.66
C VAL A 437 -0.84 21.36 4.90
N ALA A 438 -0.28 20.71 5.93
CA ALA A 438 0.19 21.39 7.13
C ALA A 438 1.27 22.44 6.82
N ALA A 439 2.22 22.11 5.94
CA ALA A 439 3.24 23.05 5.50
C ALA A 439 2.62 24.26 4.76
N ILE A 440 1.66 24.04 3.88
CA ILE A 440 0.96 25.11 3.15
C ILE A 440 0.14 26.00 4.10
N VAL A 441 -0.56 25.41 5.06
CA VAL A 441 -1.33 26.13 6.09
C VAL A 441 -0.40 26.98 6.93
N GLU A 442 0.79 26.48 7.30
CA GLU A 442 1.77 27.25 8.05
C GLU A 442 2.35 28.42 7.26
N VAL A 443 2.67 28.21 5.97
CA VAL A 443 3.08 29.31 5.07
C VAL A 443 2.01 30.39 5.02
N LYS A 444 0.74 30.00 4.91
CA LYS A 444 -0.39 30.94 4.92
C LYS A 444 -0.50 31.69 6.26
N ARG A 445 -0.44 30.98 7.39
CA ARG A 445 -0.50 31.57 8.73
C ARG A 445 0.63 32.57 8.94
N LYS A 446 1.86 32.21 8.56
CA LYS A 446 3.05 33.06 8.70
C LYS A 446 2.99 34.29 7.81
N ASN A 447 2.48 34.18 6.57
CA ASN A 447 2.25 35.33 5.70
C ASN A 447 1.23 36.32 6.32
N VAL A 448 0.19 35.83 6.99
CA VAL A 448 -0.76 36.69 7.72
C VAL A 448 -0.06 37.39 8.90
N ALA A 449 0.77 36.66 9.67
CA ALA A 449 1.55 37.27 10.76
C ALA A 449 2.47 38.39 10.27
N THR A 450 3.17 38.19 9.14
CA THR A 450 4.03 39.20 8.52
C THR A 450 3.24 40.40 8.00
N ASN A 451 2.17 40.16 7.22
CA ASN A 451 1.39 41.24 6.61
C ASN A 451 0.63 42.08 7.64
N SER A 452 0.26 41.50 8.77
CA SER A 452 -0.39 42.21 9.88
C SER A 452 0.61 42.85 10.85
N GLY A 453 1.92 42.71 10.64
CA GLY A 453 2.95 43.23 11.55
C GLY A 453 2.95 42.58 12.94
N LEU A 454 2.40 41.37 13.07
CA LEU A 454 2.23 40.64 14.34
C LEU A 454 3.30 39.56 14.54
N LEU A 455 4.43 39.66 13.83
CA LEU A 455 5.50 38.68 13.87
C LEU A 455 6.15 38.61 15.26
N ASP A 456 6.37 39.76 15.90
CA ASP A 456 7.02 39.85 17.21
C ASP A 456 6.03 39.80 18.40
N ASP A 457 4.75 40.08 18.16
CA ASP A 457 3.72 40.12 19.22
C ASP A 457 3.05 38.75 19.39
N ALA A 458 3.62 37.92 20.26
CA ALA A 458 3.13 36.57 20.56
C ALA A 458 1.80 36.55 21.36
N THR A 459 1.34 37.69 21.88
CA THR A 459 0.17 37.76 22.77
C THR A 459 -1.15 37.99 22.04
N LYS A 460 -1.09 38.53 20.82
CA LYS A 460 -2.27 38.83 20.00
C LYS A 460 -2.60 37.67 19.07
N GLN A 461 -3.89 37.35 19.00
CA GLN A 461 -4.40 36.35 18.07
C GLN A 461 -4.31 36.87 16.64
N LEU A 462 -3.79 36.03 15.75
CA LEU A 462 -3.70 36.33 14.33
C LEU A 462 -5.10 36.35 13.69
N PRO A 463 -5.35 37.23 12.71
CA PRO A 463 -6.63 37.32 12.00
C PRO A 463 -6.80 36.21 10.96
N ILE A 464 -6.60 34.96 11.38
CA ILE A 464 -6.79 33.74 10.59
C ILE A 464 -7.56 32.73 11.43
N THR A 465 -8.59 32.12 10.84
CA THR A 465 -9.42 31.14 11.55
C THR A 465 -8.68 29.82 11.76
N PHE A 466 -8.85 29.21 12.93
CA PHE A 466 -8.28 27.89 13.23
C PHE A 466 -8.82 26.77 12.33
N PHE A 467 -9.94 26.96 11.61
CA PHE A 467 -10.49 25.95 10.69
C PHE A 467 -9.54 25.54 9.56
N TRP A 468 -8.55 26.37 9.21
CA TRP A 468 -7.51 25.96 8.24
C TRP A 468 -6.73 24.73 8.70
N ILE A 469 -6.58 24.55 10.01
CA ILE A 469 -5.93 23.36 10.59
C ILE A 469 -6.80 22.11 10.42
N ALA A 470 -8.12 22.23 10.22
CA ALA A 470 -8.99 21.08 10.00
C ALA A 470 -8.62 20.28 8.74
N PHE A 471 -8.05 20.91 7.71
CA PHE A 471 -7.65 20.23 6.46
C PHE A 471 -6.52 19.22 6.66
N GLN A 472 -5.48 19.58 7.41
CA GLN A 472 -4.39 18.64 7.74
C GLN A 472 -4.90 17.49 8.64
N PHE A 473 -5.84 17.78 9.55
CA PHE A 473 -6.45 16.79 10.42
C PHE A 473 -7.43 15.85 9.69
N LEU A 474 -8.09 16.30 8.62
CA LEU A 474 -8.91 15.45 7.74
C LEU A 474 -8.10 14.32 7.14
N PHE A 475 -6.99 14.67 6.48
CA PHE A 475 -6.14 13.68 5.84
C PHE A 475 -5.46 12.78 6.86
N LEU A 476 -5.03 13.30 8.01
CA LEU A 476 -4.40 12.47 9.02
C LEU A 476 -5.39 11.57 9.78
N GLY A 477 -6.58 12.06 10.14
CA GLY A 477 -7.62 11.22 10.75
C GLY A 477 -8.06 10.09 9.81
N SER A 478 -8.17 10.40 8.51
CA SER A 478 -8.40 9.39 7.48
C SER A 478 -7.23 8.41 7.36
N ALA A 479 -5.99 8.92 7.40
CA ALA A 479 -4.78 8.10 7.37
C ALA A 479 -4.79 7.07 8.51
N ASP A 480 -5.05 7.53 9.74
CA ASP A 480 -5.06 6.71 10.94
C ASP A 480 -6.12 5.60 10.88
N LEU A 481 -7.34 5.90 10.40
CA LEU A 481 -8.38 4.87 10.18
C LEU A 481 -7.91 3.77 9.23
N PHE A 482 -7.24 4.13 8.13
CA PHE A 482 -6.78 3.14 7.16
C PHE A 482 -5.58 2.35 7.68
N THR A 483 -4.60 3.01 8.31
CA THR A 483 -3.40 2.34 8.81
C THR A 483 -3.59 1.57 10.09
N LEU A 484 -4.27 2.11 11.12
CA LEU A 484 -4.42 1.43 12.41
C LEU A 484 -5.28 0.17 12.26
N ALA A 485 -6.47 0.28 11.66
CA ALA A 485 -7.31 -0.89 11.41
C ALA A 485 -6.65 -1.88 10.44
N GLY A 486 -5.98 -1.38 9.39
CA GLY A 486 -5.26 -2.23 8.45
C GLY A 486 -4.09 -2.97 9.07
N LEU A 487 -3.33 -2.32 9.96
CA LEU A 487 -2.20 -2.90 10.66
C LEU A 487 -2.65 -3.93 11.70
N LEU A 488 -3.68 -3.63 12.50
CA LEU A 488 -4.26 -4.58 13.46
C LEU A 488 -4.75 -5.84 12.75
N GLU A 489 -5.52 -5.67 11.68
CA GLU A 489 -6.08 -6.78 10.91
C GLU A 489 -4.99 -7.59 10.18
N PHE A 490 -3.98 -6.92 9.62
CA PHE A 490 -2.81 -7.54 9.00
C PHE A 490 -2.01 -8.37 10.00
N LEU A 491 -1.64 -7.77 11.14
CA LEU A 491 -0.87 -8.44 12.19
C LEU A 491 -1.64 -9.62 12.78
N PHE A 492 -2.94 -9.48 13.01
CA PHE A 492 -3.78 -10.57 13.49
C PHE A 492 -3.87 -11.73 12.49
N SER A 493 -4.07 -11.40 11.21
CA SER A 493 -4.33 -12.40 10.16
C SER A 493 -3.06 -13.15 9.72
N GLU A 494 -1.92 -12.45 9.67
CA GLU A 494 -0.66 -13.03 9.22
C GLU A 494 0.12 -13.70 10.34
N ALA A 495 -0.02 -13.24 11.59
CA ALA A 495 0.73 -13.81 12.70
C ALA A 495 0.38 -15.28 12.97
N PRO A 496 1.38 -16.09 13.35
CA PRO A 496 1.14 -17.44 13.85
C PRO A 496 0.14 -17.45 14.99
N ILE A 497 -0.70 -18.49 15.06
CA ILE A 497 -1.73 -18.64 16.10
C ILE A 497 -1.11 -18.43 17.48
N ARG A 498 0.08 -18.98 17.75
CA ARG A 498 0.78 -18.91 19.04
C ARG A 498 1.23 -17.50 19.46
N MET A 499 1.23 -16.51 18.57
CA MET A 499 1.85 -15.19 18.79
C MET A 499 0.96 -14.02 18.36
N ARG A 500 -0.35 -14.25 18.19
CA ARG A 500 -1.28 -13.24 17.65
C ARG A 500 -1.43 -12.03 18.53
N SER A 501 -1.53 -12.20 19.84
CA SER A 501 -1.74 -11.09 20.78
C SER A 501 -0.51 -10.19 20.78
N LEU A 502 0.69 -10.77 20.89
CA LEU A 502 1.97 -10.08 20.78
C LEU A 502 2.16 -9.40 19.42
N ALA A 503 1.76 -10.06 18.33
CA ALA A 503 1.85 -9.44 17.01
C ALA A 503 0.91 -8.25 16.88
N THR A 504 -0.36 -8.36 17.30
CA THR A 504 -1.31 -7.24 17.24
C THR A 504 -0.89 -6.06 18.11
N SER A 505 -0.26 -6.31 19.26
CA SER A 505 0.21 -5.26 20.16
C SER A 505 1.39 -4.45 19.59
N LEU A 506 2.06 -4.94 18.54
CA LEU A 506 2.99 -4.12 17.75
C LEU A 506 2.30 -2.88 17.17
N SER A 507 1.00 -2.89 16.90
CA SER A 507 0.29 -1.69 16.42
C SER A 507 0.39 -0.52 17.40
N TRP A 508 0.22 -0.81 18.70
CA TRP A 508 0.33 0.18 19.78
C TRP A 508 1.79 0.56 20.05
N ALA A 509 2.71 -0.41 19.97
CA ALA A 509 4.13 -0.12 20.07
C ALA A 509 4.63 0.79 18.94
N SER A 510 4.07 0.66 17.73
CA SER A 510 4.37 1.58 16.61
C SER A 510 4.03 3.02 16.96
N LEU A 511 2.91 3.22 17.67
CA LEU A 511 2.48 4.54 18.12
C LEU A 511 3.45 5.12 19.14
N ALA A 512 3.86 4.33 20.15
CA ALA A 512 4.86 4.72 21.13
C ALA A 512 6.20 5.12 20.47
N ILE A 513 6.73 4.26 19.60
CA ILE A 513 8.01 4.49 18.92
C ILE A 513 7.92 5.71 18.01
N GLY A 514 6.79 5.94 17.34
CA GLY A 514 6.56 7.13 16.51
C GLY A 514 6.62 8.42 17.32
N TYR A 515 6.05 8.44 18.53
CA TYR A 515 6.09 9.60 19.42
C TYR A 515 7.51 9.87 19.95
N TYR A 516 8.26 8.83 20.30
CA TYR A 516 9.68 9.00 20.67
C TYR A 516 10.52 9.48 19.48
N LEU A 517 10.27 8.93 18.29
CA LEU A 517 10.96 9.33 17.07
C LEU A 517 10.69 10.80 16.73
N SER A 518 9.47 11.30 16.97
CA SER A 518 9.14 12.73 16.85
C SER A 518 10.09 13.61 17.68
N SER A 519 10.27 13.29 18.97
CA SER A 519 11.17 14.03 19.85
C SER A 519 12.63 13.99 19.37
N VAL A 520 13.07 12.84 18.86
CA VAL A 520 14.41 12.67 18.29
C VAL A 520 14.58 13.53 17.04
N ILE A 521 13.61 13.51 16.11
CA ILE A 521 13.66 14.31 14.88
C ILE A 521 13.69 15.80 15.22
N VAL A 522 12.83 16.28 16.13
CA VAL A 522 12.85 17.69 16.58
C VAL A 522 14.20 18.08 17.15
N SER A 523 14.81 17.21 17.97
CA SER A 523 16.13 17.44 18.55
C SER A 523 17.22 17.50 17.49
N ILE A 524 17.20 16.60 16.51
CA ILE A 524 18.14 16.59 15.37
C ILE A 524 17.99 17.86 14.56
N VAL A 525 16.75 18.28 14.25
CA VAL A 525 16.48 19.49 13.47
C VAL A 525 17.00 20.72 14.21
N ASN A 526 16.73 20.87 15.50
CA ASN A 526 17.23 21.99 16.29
C ASN A 526 18.76 22.00 16.39
N ALA A 527 19.39 20.83 16.57
CA ALA A 527 20.84 20.71 16.60
C ALA A 527 21.50 21.01 15.25
N ALA A 528 20.89 20.57 14.14
CA ALA A 528 21.41 20.81 12.79
C ALA A 528 21.23 22.26 12.34
N THR A 529 20.11 22.88 12.70
CA THR A 529 19.75 24.24 12.26
C THR A 529 20.27 25.34 13.17
N GLY A 530 20.60 25.02 14.43
CA GLY A 530 21.20 25.93 15.40
C GLY A 530 22.74 26.03 15.32
N ARG A 531 23.40 25.33 14.41
CA ARG A 531 24.86 25.47 14.19
C ARG A 531 25.14 26.74 13.39
N SER A 532 26.16 27.52 13.80
CA SER A 532 26.67 28.75 13.15
C SER A 532 25.77 30.00 13.18
N ASN A 533 25.64 30.67 14.34
CA ASN A 533 24.98 31.99 14.53
C ASN A 533 23.51 32.16 14.05
N HIS A 534 22.86 31.10 13.55
CA HIS A 534 21.45 31.11 13.14
C HIS A 534 20.54 30.57 14.25
N LYS A 535 19.32 31.11 14.38
CA LYS A 535 18.32 30.60 15.32
C LYS A 535 17.80 29.21 14.86
N PRO A 536 17.63 28.24 15.77
CA PRO A 536 17.08 26.92 15.42
C PRO A 536 15.66 27.03 14.86
N TRP A 537 15.26 26.09 14.00
CA TRP A 537 13.94 26.13 13.35
C TRP A 537 12.75 26.06 14.33
N LEU A 538 12.88 25.30 15.41
CA LEU A 538 11.79 24.98 16.35
C LEU A 538 12.15 25.36 17.78
N SER A 539 12.87 26.47 17.97
CA SER A 539 13.30 26.94 19.28
C SER A 539 13.10 28.45 19.42
N GLY A 540 12.57 28.87 20.58
CA GLY A 540 12.30 30.27 20.92
C GLY A 540 10.97 30.42 21.67
N ALA A 541 10.73 31.61 22.22
CA ALA A 541 9.52 31.91 23.00
C ALA A 541 8.29 32.23 22.12
N ASN A 542 8.48 32.48 20.82
CA ASN A 542 7.42 32.89 19.90
C ASN A 542 7.41 31.98 18.66
N ILE A 543 6.33 31.22 18.49
CA ILE A 543 6.12 30.30 17.35
C ILE A 543 6.02 31.03 16.00
N ASN A 544 5.70 32.32 15.96
CA ASN A 544 5.69 33.11 14.72
C ASN A 544 7.09 33.20 14.07
N HIS A 545 8.14 33.08 14.88
CA HIS A 545 9.52 33.02 14.42
C HIS A 545 9.98 31.61 14.02
N PHE A 546 9.21 30.56 14.33
CA PHE A 546 9.59 29.20 13.99
C PHE A 546 9.53 28.97 12.47
N HIS A 547 10.40 28.10 11.98
CA HIS A 547 10.37 27.59 10.61
C HIS A 547 9.60 26.27 10.54
N LEU A 548 8.37 26.29 11.07
CA LEU A 548 7.51 25.12 11.17
C LEU A 548 7.03 24.64 9.78
N ASP A 549 6.93 25.55 8.81
CA ASP A 549 6.70 25.27 7.40
C ASP A 549 7.77 24.33 6.83
N ARG A 550 9.06 24.61 7.10
CA ARG A 550 10.18 23.79 6.64
C ARG A 550 10.21 22.44 7.34
N PHE A 551 9.86 22.41 8.63
CA PHE A 551 9.75 21.17 9.38
C PHE A 551 8.65 20.26 8.86
N TYR A 552 7.47 20.80 8.53
CA TYR A 552 6.40 20.01 7.92
C TYR A 552 6.74 19.53 6.51
N TRP A 553 7.47 20.32 5.70
CA TRP A 553 8.04 19.83 4.44
C TRP A 553 9.05 18.71 4.63
N LEU A 554 9.93 18.80 5.64
CA LEU A 554 10.85 17.72 6.00
C LEU A 554 10.08 16.43 6.35
N MET A 555 9.06 16.54 7.19
CA MET A 555 8.20 15.41 7.56
C MET A 555 7.45 14.83 6.34
N CYS A 556 6.98 15.67 5.42
CA CYS A 556 6.38 15.24 4.16
C CYS A 556 7.35 14.40 3.31
N VAL A 557 8.60 14.87 3.17
CA VAL A 557 9.65 14.13 2.44
C VAL A 557 10.00 12.81 3.14
N LEU A 558 10.16 12.82 4.47
CA LEU A 558 10.43 11.61 5.24
C LEU A 558 9.28 10.59 5.11
N SER A 559 8.03 11.03 5.18
CA SER A 559 6.85 10.18 4.92
C SER A 559 6.84 9.63 3.49
N GLY A 560 7.27 10.43 2.51
CA GLY A 560 7.45 9.99 1.12
C GLY A 560 8.49 8.88 0.96
N LEU A 561 9.68 9.07 1.55
CA LEU A 561 10.73 8.05 1.56
C LEU A 561 10.28 6.78 2.29
N ASN A 562 9.58 6.94 3.41
CA ASN A 562 9.00 5.83 4.17
C ASN A 562 7.95 5.06 3.35
N PHE A 563 7.12 5.76 2.57
CA PHE A 563 6.17 5.11 1.67
C PHE A 563 6.86 4.33 0.53
N LEU A 564 7.96 4.83 -0.02
CA LEU A 564 8.75 4.08 -1.01
C LEU A 564 9.35 2.81 -0.41
N GLN A 565 9.87 2.90 0.82
CA GLN A 565 10.37 1.76 1.57
C GLN A 565 9.25 0.75 1.85
N TYR A 566 8.09 1.24 2.31
CA TYR A 566 6.89 0.41 2.48
C TYR A 566 6.52 -0.32 1.20
N LEU A 567 6.47 0.39 0.07
CA LEU A 567 6.08 -0.17 -1.22
C LEU A 567 7.05 -1.28 -1.65
N PHE A 568 8.35 -1.10 -1.44
CA PHE A 568 9.35 -2.14 -1.69
C PHE A 568 9.07 -3.44 -0.91
N TRP A 569 8.75 -3.34 0.38
CA TRP A 569 8.43 -4.50 1.20
C TRP A 569 7.06 -5.09 0.86
N ALA A 570 6.05 -4.25 0.66
CA ALA A 570 4.69 -4.67 0.33
C ALA A 570 4.61 -5.42 -1.01
N ILE A 571 5.38 -5.01 -2.02
CA ILE A 571 5.47 -5.72 -3.31
C ILE A 571 6.12 -7.10 -3.16
N LYS A 572 7.12 -7.22 -2.27
CA LYS A 572 7.81 -8.48 -1.98
C LYS A 572 7.05 -9.38 -1.00
N TYR A 573 6.09 -8.82 -0.27
CA TYR A 573 5.31 -9.55 0.72
C TYR A 573 4.31 -10.46 0.01
N LYS A 574 4.38 -11.76 0.32
CA LYS A 574 3.44 -12.76 -0.19
C LYS A 574 2.48 -13.12 0.95
N TYR A 575 1.21 -12.77 0.79
CA TYR A 575 0.15 -13.13 1.74
C TYR A 575 0.09 -14.64 1.97
N ARG A 576 -0.24 -15.01 3.21
CA ARG A 576 -0.48 -16.39 3.59
C ARG A 576 -1.87 -16.83 3.10
N GLY A 577 -1.92 -17.45 1.92
CA GLY A 577 -3.13 -18.02 1.34
C GLY A 577 -4.06 -16.98 0.68
N THR A 578 -4.58 -17.34 -0.49
CA THR A 578 -5.50 -16.57 -1.38
C THR A 578 -4.86 -15.39 -2.15
N ALA A 579 -4.46 -15.70 -3.39
CA ALA A 579 -4.06 -14.75 -4.41
C ALA A 579 -5.29 -14.15 -5.12
N LEU A 580 -5.40 -12.82 -5.19
CA LEU A 580 -5.83 -12.09 -6.39
C LEU A 580 -5.59 -10.57 -6.20
N GLY A 581 -4.59 -10.02 -6.88
CA GLY A 581 -4.28 -8.59 -6.90
C GLY A 581 -4.81 -7.92 -8.16
N ILE A 582 -5.45 -6.76 -8.01
CA ILE A 582 -6.02 -5.97 -9.11
C ILE A 582 -5.15 -4.75 -9.33
N GLY A 583 -4.27 -4.86 -10.32
CA GLY A 583 -3.48 -3.75 -10.85
C GLY A 583 -3.36 -3.90 -12.35
N GLY A 584 -4.48 -3.89 -13.09
CA GLY A 584 -4.43 -4.16 -14.53
C GLY A 584 -5.68 -3.88 -15.37
N ILE A 585 -6.65 -3.07 -14.91
CA ILE A 585 -7.99 -3.00 -15.55
C ILE A 585 -7.92 -2.56 -17.04
N LYS A 586 -7.12 -1.56 -17.41
CA LYS A 586 -7.06 -1.07 -18.80
C LYS A 586 -6.34 -2.02 -19.77
N GLY A 587 -5.23 -2.62 -19.35
CA GLY A 587 -4.51 -3.63 -20.15
C GLY A 587 -5.31 -4.93 -20.28
N SER A 588 -6.00 -5.32 -19.21
CA SER A 588 -6.85 -6.52 -19.18
C SER A 588 -8.11 -6.37 -20.02
N LEU A 589 -8.71 -5.18 -20.13
CA LEU A 589 -9.91 -4.96 -20.95
C LEU A 589 -9.61 -5.05 -22.45
N ALA A 590 -8.49 -4.47 -22.90
CA ALA A 590 -8.04 -4.58 -24.28
C ALA A 590 -7.70 -6.03 -24.66
N ALA A 591 -7.02 -6.77 -23.76
CA ALA A 591 -6.75 -8.19 -23.96
C ALA A 591 -8.04 -9.02 -23.98
N HIS A 592 -8.95 -8.81 -23.03
CA HIS A 592 -10.20 -9.56 -22.94
C HIS A 592 -11.11 -9.34 -24.15
N GLY A 593 -11.19 -8.12 -24.68
CA GLY A 593 -11.93 -7.83 -25.90
C GLY A 593 -11.29 -8.41 -27.17
N GLY A 594 -9.95 -8.40 -27.26
CA GLY A 594 -9.23 -9.04 -28.37
C GLY A 594 -9.38 -10.56 -28.39
N GLU A 595 -9.52 -11.20 -27.22
CA GLU A 595 -9.72 -12.65 -27.06
C GLU A 595 -11.12 -13.14 -27.49
N GLN A 596 -12.06 -12.23 -27.79
CA GLN A 596 -13.40 -12.61 -28.27
C GLN A 596 -13.41 -13.03 -29.75
N PHE A 597 -12.34 -12.74 -30.51
CA PHE A 597 -12.24 -13.03 -31.94
C PHE A 597 -11.36 -14.26 -32.21
N ASP A 598 -11.76 -15.08 -33.18
CA ASP A 598 -10.99 -16.25 -33.61
C ASP A 598 -9.78 -15.84 -34.47
N GLU A 599 -8.58 -16.25 -34.07
CA GLU A 599 -7.33 -15.87 -34.72
C GLU A 599 -6.93 -16.82 -35.85
N THR A 600 -7.53 -17.99 -35.91
CA THR A 600 -7.23 -19.01 -36.93
C THR A 600 -7.83 -18.63 -38.29
N THR A 601 -8.87 -17.78 -38.30
CA THR A 601 -9.55 -17.36 -39.52
C THR A 601 -9.08 -15.96 -39.99
N PRO A 602 -8.89 -15.74 -41.31
CA PRO A 602 -8.59 -14.41 -41.85
C PRO A 602 -9.64 -13.36 -41.50
N ASN A 603 -10.92 -13.77 -41.44
CA ASN A 603 -12.02 -12.88 -41.10
C ASN A 603 -12.00 -12.46 -39.62
N GLY A 604 -11.70 -13.37 -38.70
CA GLY A 604 -11.55 -13.04 -37.28
C GLY A 604 -10.34 -12.14 -36.99
N ARG A 605 -9.21 -12.36 -37.69
CA ARG A 605 -8.04 -11.44 -37.64
C ARG A 605 -8.41 -10.01 -38.11
N LYS A 606 -9.23 -9.89 -39.16
CA LYS A 606 -9.73 -8.59 -39.66
C LYS A 606 -10.65 -7.90 -38.65
N GLN A 607 -11.61 -8.63 -38.06
CA GLN A 607 -12.54 -8.09 -37.06
C GLN A 607 -11.82 -7.63 -35.78
N ARG A 608 -10.77 -8.35 -35.36
CA ARG A 608 -9.92 -7.98 -34.22
C ARG A 608 -9.16 -6.67 -34.44
N SER A 609 -8.62 -6.45 -35.64
CA SER A 609 -7.95 -5.19 -35.99
C SER A 609 -8.91 -4.01 -35.91
N THR A 610 -10.10 -4.18 -36.48
CA THR A 610 -11.21 -3.22 -36.37
C THR A 610 -11.60 -2.98 -34.91
N PHE A 611 -11.67 -4.02 -34.06
CA PHE A 611 -11.93 -3.86 -32.63
C PHE A 611 -10.95 -2.93 -31.92
N PHE A 612 -9.63 -3.07 -32.13
CA PHE A 612 -8.65 -2.19 -31.49
C PHE A 612 -8.79 -0.72 -31.96
N ASN A 613 -9.17 -0.49 -33.22
CA ASN A 613 -9.46 0.84 -33.74
C ASN A 613 -10.70 1.44 -33.06
N TYR A 614 -11.78 0.68 -32.95
CA TYR A 614 -12.99 1.10 -32.24
C TYR A 614 -12.77 1.25 -30.72
N PHE A 615 -11.87 0.45 -30.13
CA PHE A 615 -11.50 0.59 -28.72
C PHE A 615 -10.83 1.94 -28.46
N VAL A 616 -9.89 2.35 -29.31
CA VAL A 616 -9.27 3.68 -29.24
C VAL A 616 -10.28 4.79 -29.53
N PHE A 617 -11.18 4.60 -30.50
CA PHE A 617 -12.28 5.53 -30.77
C PHE A 617 -13.21 5.74 -29.57
N CYS A 618 -13.60 4.66 -28.87
CA CYS A 618 -14.43 4.73 -27.67
C CYS A 618 -13.69 5.41 -26.51
N LEU A 619 -12.39 5.13 -26.34
CA LEU A 619 -11.55 5.83 -25.37
C LEU A 619 -11.49 7.34 -25.66
N ALA A 620 -11.28 7.72 -26.91
CA ALA A 620 -11.30 9.11 -27.36
C ALA A 620 -12.67 9.74 -27.13
N SER A 621 -13.76 9.05 -27.43
CA SER A 621 -15.13 9.55 -27.22
C SER A 621 -15.43 9.81 -25.74
N GLY A 622 -15.00 8.92 -24.84
CA GLY A 622 -15.09 9.14 -23.39
C GLY A 622 -14.23 10.33 -22.92
N ALA A 623 -13.02 10.46 -23.45
CA ALA A 623 -12.15 11.60 -23.17
C ALA A 623 -12.73 12.92 -23.68
N LEU A 624 -13.43 12.92 -24.83
CA LEU A 624 -14.11 14.10 -25.38
C LEU A 624 -15.17 14.61 -24.40
N ILE A 625 -16.03 13.71 -23.90
CA ILE A 625 -17.07 14.04 -22.93
C ILE A 625 -16.45 14.56 -21.63
N ALA A 626 -15.36 13.95 -21.17
CA ALA A 626 -14.64 14.41 -19.98
C ALA A 626 -14.06 15.83 -20.16
N VAL A 627 -13.28 16.06 -21.21
CA VAL A 627 -12.56 17.34 -21.42
C VAL A 627 -13.48 18.50 -21.80
N THR A 628 -14.69 18.20 -22.31
CA THR A 628 -15.70 19.22 -22.65
C THR A 628 -16.77 19.36 -21.58
N PHE A 629 -17.62 18.37 -21.42
CA PHE A 629 -18.82 18.44 -20.61
C PHE A 629 -18.49 18.41 -19.11
N VAL A 630 -17.59 17.52 -18.68
CA VAL A 630 -17.22 17.42 -17.26
C VAL A 630 -16.43 18.66 -16.82
N VAL A 631 -15.40 19.07 -17.57
CA VAL A 631 -14.63 20.29 -17.27
C VAL A 631 -15.50 21.54 -17.29
N TRP A 632 -16.43 21.67 -18.24
CA TRP A 632 -17.36 22.81 -18.26
C TRP A 632 -18.26 22.83 -17.03
N ILE A 633 -18.72 21.66 -16.54
CA ILE A 633 -19.50 21.56 -15.30
C ILE A 633 -18.63 21.90 -14.08
N GLU A 634 -17.39 21.45 -14.04
CA GLU A 634 -16.44 21.79 -12.96
C GLU A 634 -16.25 23.30 -12.85
N ASP A 635 -16.07 23.99 -13.98
CA ASP A 635 -15.86 25.44 -14.04
C ASP A 635 -17.13 26.26 -13.74
N ASN A 636 -18.33 25.79 -14.12
CA ASN A 636 -19.57 26.58 -14.03
C ASN A 636 -20.51 26.17 -12.89
N LYS A 637 -20.51 24.91 -12.49
CA LYS A 637 -21.42 24.33 -11.47
C LYS A 637 -20.69 23.83 -10.24
N GLY A 638 -19.37 23.67 -10.31
CA GLY A 638 -18.52 23.23 -9.21
C GLY A 638 -18.02 21.79 -9.38
N TRP A 639 -16.87 21.52 -8.78
CA TRP A 639 -16.12 20.26 -8.90
C TRP A 639 -16.89 19.03 -8.41
N GLU A 640 -17.83 19.22 -7.48
CA GLU A 640 -18.73 18.17 -6.97
C GLU A 640 -19.57 17.50 -8.07
N TRP A 641 -20.08 18.28 -9.03
CA TRP A 641 -20.86 17.76 -10.14
C TRP A 641 -20.00 17.05 -11.19
N GLY A 642 -18.76 17.52 -11.39
CA GLY A 642 -17.79 16.85 -12.26
C GLY A 642 -17.43 15.45 -11.76
N PHE A 643 -17.17 15.33 -10.45
CA PHE A 643 -16.93 14.03 -9.81
C PHE A 643 -18.17 13.14 -9.79
N ALA A 644 -19.36 13.69 -9.55
CA ALA A 644 -20.61 12.94 -9.59
C ALA A 644 -20.87 12.31 -10.97
N ILE A 645 -20.73 13.09 -12.05
CA ILE A 645 -20.94 12.61 -13.42
C ILE A 645 -19.91 11.56 -13.82
N SER A 646 -18.65 11.75 -13.44
CA SER A 646 -17.59 10.76 -13.66
C SER A 646 -17.89 9.45 -12.92
N THR A 647 -18.39 9.55 -11.68
CA THR A 647 -18.79 8.38 -10.87
C THR A 647 -19.98 7.65 -11.48
N ILE A 648 -21.01 8.38 -11.92
CA ILE A 648 -22.19 7.81 -12.60
C ILE A 648 -21.76 7.13 -13.91
N SER A 649 -20.87 7.75 -14.69
CA SER A 649 -20.38 7.19 -15.95
C SER A 649 -19.61 5.88 -15.73
N ILE A 650 -18.77 5.82 -14.69
CA ILE A 650 -18.09 4.59 -14.29
C ILE A 650 -19.12 3.53 -13.84
N PHE A 651 -20.10 3.90 -13.04
CA PHE A 651 -21.16 2.99 -12.59
C PHE A 651 -21.96 2.41 -13.76
N VAL A 652 -22.35 3.24 -14.73
CA VAL A 652 -23.03 2.82 -15.96
C VAL A 652 -22.13 1.89 -16.78
N SER A 653 -20.84 2.20 -16.92
CA SER A 653 -19.90 1.32 -17.64
C SER A 653 -19.76 -0.05 -16.99
N ILE A 654 -19.81 -0.13 -15.66
CA ILE A 654 -19.79 -1.39 -14.91
C ILE A 654 -21.07 -2.18 -15.15
N ILE A 655 -22.24 -1.52 -15.14
CA ILE A 655 -23.52 -2.16 -15.45
C ILE A 655 -23.51 -2.73 -16.87
N VAL A 656 -23.06 -1.96 -17.86
CA VAL A 656 -22.98 -2.38 -19.27
C VAL A 656 -22.02 -3.57 -19.42
N PHE A 657 -20.87 -3.55 -18.74
CA PHE A 657 -19.92 -4.67 -18.74
C PHE A 657 -20.50 -5.93 -18.07
N LEU A 658 -21.20 -5.79 -16.95
CA LEU A 658 -21.82 -6.91 -16.26
C LEU A 658 -23.00 -7.49 -17.04
N ALA A 659 -23.77 -6.66 -17.75
CA ALA A 659 -24.86 -7.10 -18.61
C ALA A 659 -24.36 -7.99 -19.76
N GLY A 660 -23.16 -7.74 -20.28
CA GLY A 660 -22.51 -8.58 -21.30
C GLY A 660 -21.87 -9.87 -20.77
N SER A 661 -21.86 -10.11 -19.45
CA SER A 661 -21.12 -11.24 -18.86
C SER A 661 -21.57 -12.62 -19.35
N ALA A 662 -22.82 -12.76 -19.79
CA ALA A 662 -23.36 -13.99 -20.35
C ALA A 662 -22.89 -14.27 -21.80
N THR A 663 -22.42 -13.25 -22.53
CA THR A 663 -21.98 -13.38 -23.92
C THR A 663 -20.46 -13.46 -24.07
N TYR A 664 -19.70 -13.18 -23.01
CA TYR A 664 -18.23 -13.19 -23.06
C TYR A 664 -17.66 -14.61 -23.05
N ARG A 665 -16.71 -14.87 -23.96
CA ARG A 665 -15.87 -16.06 -23.93
C ARG A 665 -14.79 -15.87 -22.86
N ASN A 666 -14.77 -16.78 -21.88
CA ASN A 666 -13.84 -16.74 -20.76
C ASN A 666 -12.76 -17.82 -20.92
N LYS A 667 -11.52 -17.47 -20.57
CA LYS A 667 -10.37 -18.38 -20.58
C LYS A 667 -10.07 -18.88 -19.16
N ILE A 668 -9.70 -20.15 -19.04
CA ILE A 668 -9.28 -20.77 -17.77
C ILE A 668 -7.93 -20.17 -17.34
N ALA A 669 -7.82 -19.80 -16.06
CA ALA A 669 -6.61 -19.20 -15.51
C ALA A 669 -5.41 -20.17 -15.60
N SER A 670 -4.34 -19.74 -16.27
CA SER A 670 -3.13 -20.54 -16.49
C SER A 670 -1.93 -19.88 -15.81
N GLY A 671 -1.78 -20.11 -14.50
CA GLY A 671 -0.61 -19.67 -13.71
C GLY A 671 -0.34 -18.15 -13.75
N SER A 672 0.79 -17.71 -13.18
CA SER A 672 1.23 -16.32 -13.27
C SER A 672 2.32 -16.15 -14.35
N PRO A 673 2.10 -15.32 -15.37
CA PRO A 673 3.11 -14.99 -16.39
C PRO A 673 4.44 -14.52 -15.80
N LEU A 674 4.40 -13.72 -14.73
CA LEU A 674 5.59 -13.22 -14.05
C LEU A 674 6.35 -14.33 -13.33
N THR A 675 5.65 -15.31 -12.76
CA THR A 675 6.31 -16.50 -12.21
C THR A 675 6.98 -17.33 -13.29
N THR A 676 6.38 -17.47 -14.47
CA THR A 676 7.00 -18.19 -15.59
C THR A 676 8.26 -17.47 -16.07
N ILE A 677 8.22 -16.14 -16.25
CA ILE A 677 9.40 -15.33 -16.62
C ILE A 677 10.51 -15.51 -15.58
N LEU A 678 10.19 -15.31 -14.29
CA LEU A 678 11.17 -15.40 -13.22
C LEU A 678 11.77 -16.82 -13.11
N LYS A 679 10.94 -17.86 -13.23
CA LYS A 679 11.40 -19.25 -13.23
C LYS A 679 12.40 -19.53 -14.35
N VAL A 680 12.06 -19.14 -15.60
CA VAL A 680 12.94 -19.34 -16.76
C VAL A 680 14.26 -18.58 -16.59
N PHE A 681 14.24 -17.33 -16.12
CA PHE A 681 15.47 -16.57 -15.88
C PHE A 681 16.35 -17.17 -14.77
N VAL A 682 15.74 -17.62 -13.68
CA VAL A 682 16.45 -18.23 -12.55
C VAL A 682 17.03 -19.59 -12.97
N ALA A 683 16.26 -20.43 -13.66
CA ALA A 683 16.72 -21.71 -14.19
C ALA A 683 17.85 -21.53 -15.22
N ALA A 684 17.71 -20.61 -16.17
CA ALA A 684 18.76 -20.30 -17.14
C ALA A 684 20.04 -19.80 -16.48
N SER A 685 19.93 -18.93 -15.47
CA SER A 685 21.09 -18.36 -14.76
C SER A 685 21.80 -19.41 -13.91
N LEU A 686 21.06 -20.24 -13.18
CA LEU A 686 21.63 -21.31 -12.34
C LEU A 686 22.31 -22.37 -13.22
N ASN A 687 21.66 -22.83 -14.29
CA ASN A 687 22.24 -23.83 -15.18
C ASN A 687 23.46 -23.28 -15.94
N SER A 688 23.51 -21.98 -16.25
CA SER A 688 24.69 -21.32 -16.82
C SER A 688 25.85 -21.19 -15.83
N CYS A 689 25.57 -20.99 -14.54
CA CYS A 689 26.58 -20.86 -13.49
C CYS A 689 27.14 -22.20 -13.00
N PHE A 690 26.31 -23.24 -12.92
CA PHE A 690 26.71 -24.56 -12.39
C PHE A 690 27.11 -25.57 -13.48
N GLY A 691 26.57 -25.46 -14.69
CA GLY A 691 26.87 -26.38 -15.81
C GLY A 691 28.30 -26.32 -16.36
N ARG A 692 29.11 -25.34 -15.94
CA ARG A 692 30.52 -25.24 -16.36
C ARG A 692 31.52 -25.93 -15.44
N ASN A 693 31.12 -26.28 -14.21
CA ASN A 693 32.02 -26.83 -13.20
C ASN A 693 31.79 -28.32 -12.85
N SER A 694 30.80 -28.98 -13.48
CA SER A 694 30.43 -30.37 -13.17
C SER A 694 30.50 -31.32 -14.38
N ILE A 695 31.55 -31.20 -15.20
CA ILE A 695 31.94 -32.26 -16.15
C ILE A 695 33.11 -33.05 -15.56
N SER A 696 32.87 -33.69 -14.41
CA SER A 696 33.73 -34.73 -13.85
C SER A 696 33.07 -35.28 -12.57
N ALA A 697 32.79 -36.58 -12.55
CA ALA A 697 31.96 -37.33 -11.59
C ALA A 697 30.46 -37.05 -11.75
N VAL A 698 29.60 -37.98 -12.19
CA VAL A 698 29.47 -39.37 -11.77
C VAL A 698 28.92 -40.18 -12.95
N VAL A 699 29.68 -41.17 -13.40
CA VAL A 699 29.18 -42.29 -14.20
C VAL A 699 28.96 -43.45 -13.24
N ARG A 700 27.74 -44.04 -13.20
CA ARG A 700 27.48 -45.43 -12.77
C ARG A 700 26.04 -45.85 -13.10
N PRO A 701 25.76 -47.17 -13.19
CA PRO A 701 25.32 -47.81 -14.42
C PRO A 701 23.84 -48.18 -14.43
N SER A 702 23.33 -48.40 -15.64
CA SER A 702 21.97 -48.84 -15.95
C SER A 702 21.63 -50.18 -15.31
N ASN A 703 20.62 -50.21 -14.44
CA ASN A 703 19.94 -51.44 -14.05
C ASN A 703 18.97 -51.82 -15.18
N VAL A 704 19.38 -52.81 -15.96
CA VAL A 704 18.52 -53.60 -16.83
C VAL A 704 17.69 -54.51 -15.94
N VAL A 705 16.38 -54.26 -15.84
CA VAL A 705 15.42 -55.26 -15.37
C VAL A 705 14.68 -55.78 -16.59
N VAL A 706 15.15 -56.92 -17.09
CA VAL A 706 14.42 -57.79 -18.01
C VAL A 706 13.43 -58.58 -17.16
N SER A 707 12.14 -58.34 -17.34
CA SER A 707 11.08 -59.26 -16.89
C SER A 707 10.50 -59.99 -18.10
N LEU A 708 10.84 -61.28 -18.21
CA LEU A 708 10.20 -62.24 -19.09
C LEU A 708 8.76 -62.50 -18.64
N SER A 709 7.81 -62.51 -19.57
CA SER A 709 6.63 -63.37 -19.51
C SER A 709 6.23 -63.84 -20.92
N SER A 710 5.95 -65.14 -21.01
CA SER A 710 5.71 -65.92 -22.24
C SER A 710 4.26 -65.81 -22.77
N PRO A 711 3.99 -66.24 -24.01
CA PRO A 711 2.74 -65.93 -24.73
C PRO A 711 1.71 -67.07 -24.67
N HIS A 712 0.41 -66.76 -24.73
CA HIS A 712 -0.65 -67.50 -25.47
C HIS A 712 -2.07 -66.89 -25.32
N PRO A 713 -3.03 -67.19 -26.23
CA PRO A 713 -3.59 -66.15 -27.10
C PRO A 713 -5.11 -65.95 -27.00
N GLY A 714 -5.56 -64.78 -27.51
CA GLY A 714 -6.83 -64.64 -28.22
C GLY A 714 -8.02 -64.08 -27.43
N ARG A 715 -8.36 -62.82 -27.68
CA ARG A 715 -9.73 -62.41 -28.05
C ARG A 715 -9.75 -61.03 -28.70
N LYS A 716 -10.63 -60.92 -29.69
CA LYS A 716 -10.73 -59.92 -30.77
C LYS A 716 -10.95 -58.48 -30.32
N GLU A 717 -10.39 -57.60 -31.14
CA GLU A 717 -10.51 -56.15 -31.21
C GLU A 717 -11.96 -55.66 -31.38
N SER A 718 -12.21 -54.48 -30.82
CA SER A 718 -13.06 -53.45 -31.42
C SER A 718 -12.36 -52.12 -31.18
N GLU A 719 -11.81 -51.58 -32.27
CA GLU A 719 -11.04 -50.34 -32.38
C GLU A 719 -11.92 -49.10 -32.19
N GLU A 720 -11.44 -48.13 -31.42
CA GLU A 720 -11.78 -46.72 -31.56
C GLU A 720 -10.45 -45.96 -31.63
N GLU A 721 -10.05 -45.59 -32.86
CA GLU A 721 -8.80 -44.89 -33.17
C GLU A 721 -8.79 -43.50 -32.53
N THR A 722 -7.89 -43.29 -31.57
CA THR A 722 -7.39 -41.95 -31.25
C THR A 722 -5.96 -41.88 -31.75
N GLU A 723 -5.77 -41.17 -32.87
CA GLU A 723 -4.48 -40.84 -33.48
C GLU A 723 -3.60 -40.11 -32.44
N GLN A 724 -2.72 -40.85 -31.74
CA GLN A 724 -1.63 -40.26 -30.96
C GLN A 724 -0.44 -40.06 -31.88
N THR A 725 -0.36 -38.87 -32.49
CA THR A 725 0.87 -38.36 -33.11
C THR A 725 1.95 -38.27 -32.03
N SER A 726 2.94 -39.16 -32.11
CA SER A 726 4.15 -39.11 -31.29
C SER A 726 4.98 -37.88 -31.68
N THR A 727 4.86 -36.79 -30.90
CA THR A 727 5.71 -35.62 -31.05
C THR A 727 7.10 -35.89 -30.46
N GLU A 728 8.13 -35.84 -31.30
CA GLU A 728 9.51 -35.66 -30.87
C GLU A 728 9.62 -34.47 -29.89
N PRO A 729 10.53 -34.50 -28.89
CA PRO A 729 10.72 -33.37 -28.00
C PRO A 729 11.21 -32.13 -28.78
N GLU A 730 10.38 -31.08 -28.83
CA GLU A 730 10.70 -29.80 -29.49
C GLU A 730 12.03 -29.23 -28.97
N LYS A 731 12.98 -28.94 -29.87
CA LYS A 731 14.26 -28.29 -29.51
C LYS A 731 14.08 -26.76 -29.40
N PRO A 732 14.63 -26.10 -28.36
CA PRO A 732 14.49 -24.65 -28.16
C PRO A 732 15.23 -23.83 -29.23
N THR A 733 14.64 -22.70 -29.64
CA THR A 733 15.12 -21.85 -30.74
C THR A 733 16.47 -21.18 -30.42
N HIS A 734 17.31 -20.93 -31.43
CA HIS A 734 18.65 -20.33 -31.27
C HIS A 734 18.69 -18.83 -30.91
N THR A 735 17.55 -18.14 -30.76
CA THR A 735 17.53 -16.73 -30.34
C THR A 735 17.54 -16.64 -28.81
N LEU A 736 18.28 -15.68 -28.23
CA LEU A 736 18.47 -15.55 -26.78
C LEU A 736 18.96 -16.88 -26.15
N LYS A 737 20.05 -17.43 -26.70
CA LYS A 737 20.59 -18.77 -26.37
C LYS A 737 20.78 -19.02 -24.88
N PHE A 738 21.08 -17.98 -24.09
CA PHE A 738 21.24 -18.12 -22.64
C PHE A 738 19.98 -18.67 -21.95
N LEU A 739 18.78 -18.40 -22.49
CA LEU A 739 17.51 -18.90 -21.96
C LEU A 739 17.31 -20.39 -22.27
N ASN A 740 17.95 -20.94 -23.30
CA ASN A 740 17.87 -22.38 -23.61
C ASN A 740 18.45 -23.22 -22.47
N ASN A 741 19.38 -22.64 -21.70
CA ASN A 741 19.97 -23.30 -20.55
C ASN A 741 18.94 -23.63 -19.47
N ALA A 742 17.75 -23.02 -19.47
CA ALA A 742 16.66 -23.38 -18.58
C ALA A 742 16.08 -24.79 -18.82
N VAL A 743 16.30 -25.39 -20.00
CA VAL A 743 15.80 -26.75 -20.36
C VAL A 743 16.95 -27.69 -20.78
N ALA A 744 18.19 -27.22 -20.84
CA ALA A 744 19.33 -27.99 -21.37
C ALA A 744 19.99 -28.95 -20.36
N CYS A 745 19.64 -28.86 -19.07
CA CYS A 745 20.23 -29.67 -18.00
C CYS A 745 19.13 -30.19 -17.07
N GLU A 746 19.37 -31.34 -16.41
CA GLU A 746 18.48 -31.81 -15.34
C GLU A 746 18.34 -30.71 -14.26
N PRO A 747 17.10 -30.36 -13.87
CA PRO A 747 16.88 -29.26 -12.96
C PRO A 747 17.41 -29.61 -11.57
N ILE A 748 18.21 -28.71 -10.98
CA ILE A 748 18.73 -28.83 -9.61
C ILE A 748 17.59 -28.99 -8.57
N HIS A 749 16.38 -28.53 -8.92
CA HIS A 749 15.15 -28.66 -8.12
C HIS A 749 13.91 -28.85 -9.01
N SER A 750 12.99 -29.74 -8.61
CA SER A 750 11.71 -29.99 -9.32
C SER A 750 10.82 -28.74 -9.49
N SER A 751 10.96 -27.73 -8.64
CA SER A 751 10.21 -26.47 -8.75
C SER A 751 10.70 -25.50 -9.84
N LEU A 752 11.89 -25.77 -10.41
CA LEU A 752 12.53 -25.01 -11.49
C LEU A 752 12.43 -25.70 -12.86
N GLU A 753 11.76 -26.84 -12.93
CA GLU A 753 11.52 -27.52 -14.19
C GLU A 753 10.73 -26.59 -15.14
N CYS A 754 11.33 -26.27 -16.28
CA CYS A 754 10.78 -25.37 -17.29
C CYS A 754 10.48 -26.19 -18.54
N THR A 755 9.30 -26.01 -19.12
CA THR A 755 9.00 -26.61 -20.43
C THR A 755 9.63 -25.77 -21.54
N VAL A 756 9.91 -26.41 -22.69
CA VAL A 756 10.39 -25.71 -23.90
C VAL A 756 9.42 -24.59 -24.28
N GLU A 757 8.12 -24.84 -24.20
CA GLU A 757 7.05 -23.86 -24.46
C GLU A 757 7.15 -22.62 -23.54
N GLN A 758 7.43 -22.82 -22.24
CA GLN A 758 7.62 -21.70 -21.29
C GLN A 758 8.84 -20.85 -21.62
N VAL A 759 9.93 -21.47 -22.09
CA VAL A 759 11.16 -20.75 -22.47
C VAL A 759 10.94 -19.95 -23.76
N GLU A 760 10.25 -20.51 -24.74
CA GLU A 760 9.90 -19.79 -25.96
C GLU A 760 8.91 -18.64 -25.69
N ASP A 761 7.92 -18.85 -24.81
CA ASP A 761 6.99 -17.79 -24.37
C ASP A 761 7.75 -16.57 -23.80
N VAL A 762 8.78 -16.80 -22.98
CA VAL A 762 9.62 -15.73 -22.38
C VAL A 762 10.50 -15.04 -23.42
N LYS A 763 11.10 -15.79 -24.34
CA LYS A 763 11.90 -15.23 -25.44
C LYS A 763 11.08 -14.28 -26.31
N ILE A 764 9.83 -14.64 -26.59
CA ILE A 764 8.92 -13.83 -27.40
C ILE A 764 8.62 -12.50 -26.70
N VAL A 765 8.31 -12.51 -25.40
CA VAL A 765 8.06 -11.27 -24.63
C VAL A 765 9.30 -10.37 -24.58
N LEU A 766 10.51 -10.94 -24.47
CA LEU A 766 11.74 -10.14 -24.48
C LEU A 766 12.03 -9.49 -25.83
N LYS A 767 11.64 -10.12 -26.95
CA LYS A 767 11.82 -9.56 -28.30
C LYS A 767 10.97 -8.33 -28.55
N VAL A 768 9.81 -8.19 -27.91
CA VAL A 768 8.92 -7.03 -28.10
C VAL A 768 9.30 -5.81 -27.24
N LEU A 769 10.13 -5.98 -26.19
CA LEU A 769 10.51 -4.90 -25.27
C LEU A 769 11.22 -3.71 -25.94
N PRO A 770 12.15 -3.87 -26.90
CA PRO A 770 12.78 -2.73 -27.56
C PRO A 770 11.79 -1.87 -28.36
N ILE A 771 10.80 -2.51 -29.00
CA ILE A 771 9.73 -1.82 -29.72
C ILE A 771 8.84 -1.06 -28.72
N PHE A 772 8.47 -1.69 -27.61
CA PHE A 772 7.75 -1.04 -26.51
C PHE A 772 8.54 0.16 -25.93
N ALA A 773 9.85 0.04 -25.72
CA ALA A 773 10.66 1.13 -25.16
C ALA A 773 10.66 2.37 -26.07
N SER A 774 10.61 2.17 -27.40
CA SER A 774 10.58 3.27 -28.36
C SER A 774 9.30 4.12 -28.31
N THR A 775 8.20 3.63 -27.71
CA THR A 775 6.96 4.42 -27.61
C THR A 775 6.96 5.35 -26.39
N ILE A 776 7.92 5.22 -25.48
CA ILE A 776 8.00 6.03 -24.24
C ILE A 776 8.21 7.51 -24.56
N ILE A 777 9.08 7.83 -25.53
CA ILE A 777 9.39 9.23 -25.90
C ILE A 777 8.17 9.92 -26.53
N LEU A 778 7.36 9.22 -27.32
CA LEU A 778 6.10 9.76 -27.83
C LEU A 778 5.13 10.08 -26.69
N ASN A 779 5.00 9.19 -25.71
CA ASN A 779 4.16 9.43 -24.52
C ASN A 779 4.69 10.59 -23.66
N CYS A 780 6.00 10.80 -23.64
CA CYS A 780 6.60 11.99 -23.06
C CYS A 780 6.19 13.26 -23.82
N CYS A 781 6.20 13.25 -25.16
CA CYS A 781 5.72 14.37 -25.98
C CYS A 781 4.24 14.67 -25.70
N LEU A 782 3.42 13.62 -25.55
CA LEU A 782 2.01 13.74 -25.17
C LEU A 782 1.84 14.45 -23.81
N ALA A 783 2.62 14.07 -22.81
CA ALA A 783 2.60 14.71 -21.49
C ALA A 783 2.98 16.21 -21.56
N GLN A 784 3.99 16.57 -22.38
CA GLN A 784 4.43 17.96 -22.52
C GLN A 784 3.36 18.83 -23.19
N LEU A 785 2.73 18.34 -24.25
CA LEU A 785 1.69 19.09 -24.96
C LEU A 785 0.39 19.19 -24.13
N ASN A 786 0.11 18.22 -23.24
CA ASN A 786 -1.01 18.32 -22.29
C ASN A 786 -0.75 19.27 -21.11
N THR A 787 0.47 19.77 -20.93
CA THR A 787 0.85 20.65 -19.81
C THR A 787 1.23 22.03 -20.30
N PHE A 788 2.40 22.17 -20.92
CA PHE A 788 2.89 23.46 -21.36
C PHE A 788 2.03 24.10 -22.45
N SER A 789 1.36 23.33 -23.31
CA SER A 789 0.46 23.93 -24.32
C SER A 789 -0.85 24.44 -23.73
N VAL A 790 -1.30 23.87 -22.61
CA VAL A 790 -2.45 24.42 -21.85
C VAL A 790 -2.06 25.77 -21.24
N GLU A 791 -0.87 25.86 -20.65
CA GLU A 791 -0.33 27.12 -20.11
C GLU A 791 -0.07 28.16 -21.21
N GLN A 792 0.46 27.76 -22.38
CA GLN A 792 0.61 28.64 -23.53
C GLN A 792 -0.74 29.24 -23.93
N ALA A 793 -1.77 28.39 -24.03
CA ALA A 793 -3.08 28.84 -24.45
C ALA A 793 -3.79 29.75 -23.43
N ALA A 794 -3.49 29.60 -22.13
CA ALA A 794 -4.00 30.50 -21.10
C ALA A 794 -3.56 31.96 -21.33
N THR A 795 -2.42 32.18 -21.99
CA THR A 795 -1.95 33.52 -22.39
C THR A 795 -2.51 34.01 -23.72
N MET A 796 -3.19 33.16 -24.48
CA MET A 796 -3.73 33.48 -25.81
C MET A 796 -5.18 33.95 -25.72
N ASN A 797 -5.71 34.50 -26.81
CA ASN A 797 -7.12 34.84 -26.90
C ASN A 797 -7.95 33.56 -27.07
N THR A 798 -8.70 33.18 -26.02
CA THR A 798 -9.57 31.99 -25.98
C THR A 798 -11.05 32.28 -26.27
N LYS A 799 -11.38 33.46 -26.81
CA LYS A 799 -12.75 33.79 -27.20
C LYS A 799 -13.10 33.16 -28.56
N LEU A 800 -14.24 32.48 -28.60
CA LEU A 800 -14.87 31.96 -29.81
C LEU A 800 -16.26 32.61 -29.93
N GLY A 801 -16.34 33.73 -30.64
CA GLY A 801 -17.55 34.56 -30.65
C GLY A 801 -17.87 35.09 -29.25
N SER A 802 -19.04 34.73 -28.71
CA SER A 802 -19.45 35.05 -27.32
C SER A 802 -18.95 34.06 -26.27
N LEU A 803 -18.46 32.87 -26.67
CA LEU A 803 -18.05 31.80 -25.76
C LEU A 803 -16.57 31.95 -25.37
N LYS A 804 -16.26 31.91 -24.08
CA LYS A 804 -14.89 31.83 -23.57
C LYS A 804 -14.53 30.37 -23.34
N VAL A 805 -13.60 29.83 -24.13
CA VAL A 805 -13.15 28.44 -23.98
C VAL A 805 -12.12 28.36 -22.84
N PRO A 806 -12.30 27.47 -21.85
CA PRO A 806 -11.29 27.22 -20.83
C PRO A 806 -10.01 26.63 -21.45
N PRO A 807 -8.80 27.11 -21.12
CA PRO A 807 -7.55 26.53 -21.62
C PRO A 807 -7.39 25.04 -21.28
N ALA A 808 -7.94 24.61 -20.14
CA ALA A 808 -7.93 23.20 -19.72
C ALA A 808 -8.73 22.27 -20.64
N SER A 809 -9.66 22.80 -21.44
CA SER A 809 -10.44 22.03 -22.42
C SER A 809 -9.71 21.84 -23.76
N LEU A 810 -8.53 22.40 -23.96
CA LEU A 810 -7.81 22.36 -25.24
C LEU A 810 -7.20 21.01 -25.64
N PRO A 811 -6.93 20.05 -24.73
CA PRO A 811 -6.71 18.66 -25.08
C PRO A 811 -7.90 17.99 -25.81
N ILE A 812 -8.99 18.72 -26.10
CA ILE A 812 -10.05 18.32 -27.03
C ILE A 812 -9.53 18.12 -28.46
N PHE A 813 -8.55 18.91 -28.92
CA PHE A 813 -8.13 18.88 -30.32
C PHE A 813 -7.58 17.51 -30.76
N PRO A 814 -6.61 16.88 -30.06
CA PRO A 814 -6.15 15.53 -30.40
C PRO A 814 -7.29 14.52 -30.44
N VAL A 815 -8.21 14.61 -29.48
CA VAL A 815 -9.35 13.70 -29.35
C VAL A 815 -10.29 13.81 -30.55
N VAL A 816 -10.66 15.02 -30.96
CA VAL A 816 -11.49 15.26 -32.14
C VAL A 816 -10.82 14.72 -33.40
N PHE A 817 -9.51 14.93 -33.55
CA PHE A 817 -8.77 14.38 -34.68
C PHE A 817 -8.73 12.85 -34.67
N ILE A 818 -8.60 12.20 -33.51
CA ILE A 818 -8.69 10.73 -33.38
C ILE A 818 -10.08 10.23 -33.79
N ILE A 819 -11.15 10.89 -33.34
CA ILE A 819 -12.54 10.55 -33.65
C ILE A 819 -12.82 10.64 -35.15
N ILE A 820 -12.24 11.63 -35.85
CA ILE A 820 -12.39 11.79 -37.30
C ILE A 820 -11.49 10.81 -38.06
N LEU A 821 -10.24 10.64 -37.62
CA LEU A 821 -9.24 9.87 -38.35
C LEU A 821 -9.42 8.35 -38.19
N ALA A 822 -9.94 7.86 -37.06
CA ALA A 822 -10.12 6.42 -36.84
C ALA A 822 -11.10 5.77 -37.85
N PRO A 823 -12.30 6.33 -38.13
CA PRO A 823 -13.18 5.82 -39.19
C PRO A 823 -12.58 5.95 -40.60
N ILE A 824 -11.88 7.05 -40.88
CA ILE A 824 -11.17 7.24 -42.17
C ILE A 824 -10.09 6.17 -42.33
N TYR A 825 -9.36 5.87 -41.26
CA TYR A 825 -8.34 4.85 -41.26
C TYR A 825 -8.94 3.47 -41.58
N ASP A 826 -10.01 3.08 -40.88
CA ASP A 826 -10.60 1.74 -41.02
C ASP A 826 -11.34 1.54 -42.36
N HIS A 827 -12.07 2.54 -42.84
CA HIS A 827 -12.92 2.43 -44.03
C HIS A 827 -12.26 2.90 -45.34
N ILE A 828 -11.24 3.76 -45.28
CA ILE A 828 -10.60 4.33 -46.47
C ILE A 828 -9.14 3.88 -46.57
N ILE A 829 -8.33 4.15 -45.53
CA ILE A 829 -6.88 3.91 -45.58
C ILE A 829 -6.56 2.42 -45.62
N ILE A 830 -7.14 1.60 -44.73
CA ILE A 830 -6.87 0.15 -44.70
C ILE A 830 -7.30 -0.54 -45.99
N PRO A 831 -8.52 -0.35 -46.54
CA PRO A 831 -8.93 -1.01 -47.78
C PRO A 831 -8.06 -0.62 -48.98
N TYR A 832 -7.65 0.65 -49.06
CA TYR A 832 -6.71 1.10 -50.09
C TYR A 832 -5.31 0.49 -49.89
N ALA A 833 -4.78 0.50 -48.68
CA ALA A 833 -3.47 -0.07 -48.36
C ALA A 833 -3.42 -1.59 -48.62
N ARG A 834 -4.50 -2.33 -48.35
CA ARG A 834 -4.62 -3.76 -48.70
C ARG A 834 -4.58 -3.99 -50.21
N LYS A 835 -5.27 -3.14 -50.99
CA LYS A 835 -5.23 -3.19 -52.46
C LYS A 835 -3.82 -2.89 -53.00
N ALA A 836 -3.13 -1.92 -52.41
CA ALA A 836 -1.80 -1.50 -52.84
C ALA A 836 -0.70 -2.51 -52.47
N THR A 837 -0.71 -3.03 -51.23
CA THR A 837 0.35 -3.92 -50.71
C THR A 837 0.11 -5.40 -51.00
N LYS A 838 -1.10 -5.78 -51.42
CA LYS A 838 -1.55 -7.18 -51.57
C LYS A 838 -1.37 -8.04 -50.30
N SER A 839 -1.23 -7.40 -49.14
CA SER A 839 -1.09 -8.06 -47.83
C SER A 839 -2.41 -8.10 -47.07
N GLU A 840 -2.68 -9.17 -46.33
CA GLU A 840 -3.90 -9.34 -45.51
C GLU A 840 -4.09 -8.18 -44.51
N MET A 841 -3.00 -7.63 -43.97
CA MET A 841 -3.02 -6.55 -42.98
C MET A 841 -2.99 -5.14 -43.61
N GLY A 842 -2.61 -5.01 -44.88
CA GLY A 842 -2.43 -3.70 -45.54
C GLY A 842 -1.19 -2.95 -45.04
N ILE A 843 -1.23 -2.41 -43.82
CA ILE A 843 -0.10 -1.75 -43.15
C ILE A 843 0.35 -2.64 -41.99
N SER A 844 1.64 -2.98 -41.92
CA SER A 844 2.14 -3.79 -40.79
C SER A 844 2.05 -3.03 -39.47
N HIS A 845 1.91 -3.75 -38.34
CA HIS A 845 1.83 -3.09 -37.03
C HIS A 845 3.08 -2.24 -36.72
N LEU A 846 4.26 -2.69 -37.18
CA LEU A 846 5.49 -1.92 -37.04
C LEU A 846 5.43 -0.65 -37.90
N GLN A 847 5.13 -0.74 -39.20
CA GLN A 847 4.96 0.46 -40.05
C GLN A 847 3.96 1.45 -39.46
N ARG A 848 2.86 0.95 -38.87
CA ARG A 848 1.86 1.75 -38.17
C ARG A 848 2.45 2.51 -36.97
N ILE A 849 3.21 1.84 -36.10
CA ILE A 849 3.92 2.47 -34.98
C ILE A 849 4.95 3.50 -35.50
N GLY A 850 5.70 3.17 -36.55
CA GLY A 850 6.68 4.05 -37.16
C GLY A 850 6.07 5.35 -37.70
N ILE A 851 4.93 5.28 -38.39
CA ILE A 851 4.18 6.46 -38.85
C ILE A 851 3.85 7.39 -37.68
N GLY A 852 3.34 6.83 -36.58
CA GLY A 852 2.99 7.63 -35.41
C GLY A 852 4.22 8.26 -34.72
N LEU A 853 5.36 7.57 -34.67
CA LEU A 853 6.61 8.16 -34.19
C LEU A 853 7.08 9.34 -35.06
N VAL A 854 6.98 9.24 -36.39
CA VAL A 854 7.28 10.35 -37.30
C VAL A 854 6.34 11.53 -37.09
N LEU A 855 5.04 11.27 -36.95
CA LEU A 855 4.06 12.32 -36.68
C LEU A 855 4.33 13.02 -35.34
N SER A 856 4.87 12.33 -34.33
CA SER A 856 5.28 12.95 -33.07
C SER A 856 6.46 13.92 -33.22
N ILE A 857 7.40 13.64 -34.14
CA ILE A 857 8.50 14.56 -34.47
C ILE A 857 7.93 15.83 -35.10
N ILE A 858 7.02 15.67 -36.07
CA ILE A 858 6.35 16.78 -36.74
C ILE A 858 5.55 17.61 -35.72
N ALA A 859 4.83 16.96 -34.80
CA ALA A 859 4.07 17.64 -33.75
C ALA A 859 4.97 18.56 -32.89
N MET A 860 6.14 18.07 -32.46
CA MET A 860 7.08 18.87 -31.66
C MET A 860 7.73 20.01 -32.45
N ALA A 861 8.05 19.79 -33.73
CA ALA A 861 8.56 20.85 -34.61
C ALA A 861 7.51 21.97 -34.81
N VAL A 862 6.25 21.59 -35.06
CA VAL A 862 5.13 22.54 -35.18
C VAL A 862 4.91 23.28 -33.87
N ALA A 863 4.98 22.59 -32.72
CA ALA A 863 4.86 23.23 -31.40
C ALA A 863 5.93 24.31 -31.17
N ALA A 864 7.17 24.03 -31.57
CA ALA A 864 8.27 24.99 -31.49
C ALA A 864 8.00 26.23 -32.36
N ILE A 865 7.52 26.03 -33.60
CA ILE A 865 7.18 27.12 -34.52
C ILE A 865 6.02 27.98 -33.99
N VAL A 866 4.98 27.33 -33.45
CA VAL A 866 3.83 28.02 -32.84
C VAL A 866 4.27 28.86 -31.65
N GLU A 867 5.18 28.36 -30.81
CA GLU A 867 5.72 29.14 -29.69
C GLU A 867 6.55 30.35 -30.14
N VAL A 868 7.39 30.19 -31.17
CA VAL A 868 8.11 31.32 -31.78
C VAL A 868 7.13 32.37 -32.27
N LYS A 869 6.05 31.97 -32.94
CA LYS A 869 5.00 32.89 -33.41
C LYS A 869 4.32 33.60 -32.24
N ARG A 870 3.95 32.88 -31.17
CA ARG A 870 3.30 33.44 -29.97
C ARG A 870 4.19 34.48 -29.30
N LYS A 871 5.49 34.19 -29.13
CA LYS A 871 6.46 35.12 -28.54
C LYS A 871 6.71 36.37 -29.37
N ASN A 872 6.76 36.24 -30.69
CA ASN A 872 6.90 37.39 -31.58
C ASN A 872 5.71 38.34 -31.43
N VAL A 873 4.49 37.81 -31.27
CA VAL A 873 3.29 38.61 -30.98
C VAL A 873 3.39 39.29 -29.60
N ALA A 874 3.83 38.58 -28.56
CA ALA A 874 4.05 39.16 -27.23
C ALA A 874 5.06 40.33 -27.25
N THR A 875 6.13 40.18 -28.02
CA THR A 875 7.18 41.21 -28.17
C THR A 875 6.64 42.41 -28.96
N ASN A 876 6.02 42.19 -30.12
CA ASN A 876 5.51 43.25 -30.99
C ASN A 876 4.35 44.04 -30.36
N SER A 877 3.58 43.42 -29.47
CA SER A 877 2.49 44.08 -28.74
C SER A 877 2.94 44.70 -27.41
N GLY A 878 4.22 44.62 -27.03
CA GLY A 878 4.73 45.15 -25.76
C GLY A 878 4.19 44.45 -24.51
N LEU A 879 3.72 43.21 -24.64
CA LEU A 879 3.08 42.41 -23.57
C LEU A 879 4.01 41.33 -23.00
N LEU A 880 5.32 41.44 -23.23
CA LEU A 880 6.30 40.45 -22.77
C LEU A 880 6.30 40.32 -21.23
N ASP A 881 6.25 41.45 -20.52
CA ASP A 881 6.33 41.49 -19.05
C ASP A 881 4.97 41.39 -18.34
N ASP A 882 3.88 41.65 -19.06
CA ASP A 882 2.51 41.63 -18.52
C ASP A 882 1.88 40.25 -18.68
N ALA A 883 1.97 39.42 -17.64
CA ALA A 883 1.41 38.07 -17.62
C ALA A 883 -0.13 38.04 -17.47
N THR A 884 -0.77 39.18 -17.21
CA THR A 884 -2.22 39.24 -16.87
C THR A 884 -3.10 39.53 -18.08
N LYS A 885 -2.53 40.11 -19.14
CA LYS A 885 -3.26 40.44 -20.36
C LYS A 885 -3.15 39.32 -21.40
N GLN A 886 -4.28 39.03 -22.05
CA GLN A 886 -4.33 38.06 -23.14
C GLN A 886 -3.64 38.61 -24.39
N LEU A 887 -2.78 37.79 -25.00
CA LEU A 887 -2.11 38.10 -26.25
C LEU A 887 -3.11 38.11 -27.41
N PRO A 888 -2.95 39.02 -28.40
CA PRO A 888 -3.80 39.10 -29.59
C PRO A 888 -3.47 38.00 -30.62
N ILE A 889 -3.39 36.76 -30.16
CA ILE A 889 -3.19 35.56 -30.98
C ILE A 889 -4.24 34.53 -30.59
N THR A 890 -4.89 33.92 -31.58
CA THR A 890 -5.94 32.93 -31.33
C THR A 890 -5.33 31.61 -30.85
N PHE A 891 -5.97 30.97 -29.87
CA PHE A 891 -5.57 29.65 -29.38
C PHE A 891 -5.64 28.55 -30.47
N PHE A 892 -6.33 28.76 -31.60
CA PHE A 892 -6.38 27.78 -32.70
C PHE A 892 -5.02 27.44 -33.31
N TRP A 893 -4.00 28.29 -33.15
CA TRP A 893 -2.64 27.93 -33.59
C TRP A 893 -2.09 26.68 -32.88
N ILE A 894 -2.53 26.43 -31.64
CA ILE A 894 -2.18 25.22 -30.87
C ILE A 894 -2.87 23.96 -31.45
N ALA A 895 -3.94 24.10 -32.25
CA ALA A 895 -4.60 22.95 -32.85
C ALA A 895 -3.70 22.22 -33.87
N PHE A 896 -2.76 22.91 -34.54
CA PHE A 896 -1.88 22.31 -35.53
C PHE A 896 -0.91 21.28 -34.93
N GLN A 897 -0.28 21.59 -33.79
CA GLN A 897 0.58 20.62 -33.09
C GLN A 897 -0.24 19.42 -32.57
N PHE A 898 -1.48 19.66 -32.15
CA PHE A 898 -2.37 18.62 -31.64
C PHE A 898 -2.99 17.73 -32.73
N LEU A 899 -3.13 18.22 -33.96
CA LEU A 899 -3.49 17.41 -35.13
C LEU A 899 -2.48 16.27 -35.34
N PHE A 900 -1.20 16.62 -35.41
CA PHE A 900 -0.14 15.64 -35.61
C PHE A 900 0.02 14.72 -34.40
N LEU A 901 -0.12 15.25 -33.18
CA LEU A 901 -0.03 14.44 -31.96
C LEU A 901 -1.21 13.46 -31.81
N GLY A 902 -2.45 13.91 -32.04
CA GLY A 902 -3.62 13.03 -31.98
C GLY A 902 -3.55 11.93 -33.04
N SER A 903 -3.08 12.28 -34.24
CA SER A 903 -2.80 11.29 -35.29
C SER A 903 -1.70 10.31 -34.84
N ALA A 904 -0.60 10.82 -34.28
CA ALA A 904 0.50 10.00 -33.75
C ALA A 904 0.03 8.99 -32.70
N ASP A 905 -0.83 9.42 -31.77
CA ASP A 905 -1.39 8.57 -30.72
C ASP A 905 -2.30 7.48 -31.30
N LEU A 906 -3.18 7.80 -32.26
CA LEU A 906 -4.00 6.79 -32.95
C LEU A 906 -3.16 5.72 -33.64
N PHE A 907 -2.12 6.12 -34.37
CA PHE A 907 -1.25 5.18 -35.08
C PHE A 907 -0.40 4.33 -34.13
N THR A 908 0.15 4.94 -33.07
CA THR A 908 1.06 4.25 -32.15
C THR A 908 0.34 3.45 -31.06
N LEU A 909 -0.68 3.97 -30.40
CA LEU A 909 -1.37 3.25 -29.32
C LEU A 909 -2.14 2.04 -29.85
N ALA A 910 -2.90 2.21 -30.93
CA ALA A 910 -3.62 1.10 -31.56
C ALA A 910 -2.63 0.09 -32.16
N GLY A 911 -1.58 0.57 -32.84
CA GLY A 911 -0.54 -0.29 -33.42
C GLY A 911 0.25 -1.07 -32.37
N LEU A 912 0.60 -0.46 -31.24
CA LEU A 912 1.32 -1.10 -30.15
C LEU A 912 0.46 -2.12 -29.41
N LEU A 913 -0.82 -1.80 -29.15
CA LEU A 913 -1.76 -2.75 -28.55
C LEU A 913 -1.94 -3.99 -29.42
N GLU A 914 -2.17 -3.78 -30.72
CA GLU A 914 -2.38 -4.86 -31.69
C GLU A 914 -1.10 -5.69 -31.90
N PHE A 915 0.06 -5.04 -31.95
CA PHE A 915 1.37 -5.70 -32.03
C PHE A 915 1.63 -6.56 -30.79
N LEU A 916 1.52 -5.99 -29.58
CA LEU A 916 1.79 -6.70 -28.33
C LEU A 916 0.80 -7.84 -28.10
N PHE A 917 -0.45 -7.69 -28.52
CA PHE A 917 -1.45 -8.75 -28.42
C PHE A 917 -1.19 -9.89 -29.41
N SER A 918 -0.85 -9.55 -30.66
CA SER A 918 -0.64 -10.52 -31.74
C SER A 918 0.66 -11.32 -31.57
N GLU A 919 1.72 -10.66 -31.10
CA GLU A 919 3.01 -11.31 -30.91
C GLU A 919 3.10 -12.07 -29.58
N ALA A 920 2.41 -11.62 -28.53
CA ALA A 920 2.49 -12.26 -27.22
C ALA A 920 1.87 -13.67 -27.22
N PRO A 921 2.50 -14.62 -26.50
CA PRO A 921 1.91 -15.93 -26.30
C PRO A 921 0.59 -15.82 -25.55
N ILE A 922 -0.34 -16.73 -25.82
CA ILE A 922 -1.73 -16.69 -25.34
C ILE A 922 -1.78 -16.56 -23.81
N ARG A 923 -0.81 -17.11 -23.07
CA ARG A 923 -0.69 -17.02 -21.61
C ARG A 923 -0.24 -15.65 -21.08
N MET A 924 0.37 -14.80 -21.91
CA MET A 924 0.97 -13.53 -21.51
C MET A 924 0.37 -12.30 -22.21
N ARG A 925 -0.73 -12.44 -22.95
CA ARG A 925 -1.35 -11.33 -23.70
C ARG A 925 -1.78 -10.17 -22.83
N SER A 926 -2.38 -10.43 -21.66
CA SER A 926 -2.76 -9.38 -20.72
C SER A 926 -1.55 -8.63 -20.16
N LEU A 927 -0.44 -9.34 -19.88
CA LEU A 927 0.81 -8.73 -19.47
C LEU A 927 1.39 -7.88 -20.61
N ALA A 928 1.41 -8.40 -21.83
CA ALA A 928 1.93 -7.70 -23.00
C ALA A 928 1.11 -6.44 -23.32
N THR A 929 -0.22 -6.51 -23.39
CA THR A 929 -1.05 -5.32 -23.61
C THR A 929 -1.01 -4.34 -22.45
N SER A 930 -0.70 -4.77 -21.22
CA SER A 930 -0.48 -3.84 -20.10
C SER A 930 0.78 -2.98 -20.27
N LEU A 931 1.76 -3.44 -21.06
CA LEU A 931 2.96 -2.66 -21.36
C LEU A 931 2.59 -1.37 -22.11
N SER A 932 1.58 -1.31 -22.97
CA SER A 932 1.21 -0.05 -23.65
C SER A 932 0.83 1.05 -22.66
N TRP A 933 0.11 0.71 -21.59
CA TRP A 933 -0.25 1.64 -20.51
C TRP A 933 0.94 1.94 -19.59
N ALA A 934 1.86 0.99 -19.40
CA ALA A 934 3.12 1.24 -18.72
C ALA A 934 3.99 2.24 -19.50
N SER A 935 4.01 2.17 -20.84
CA SER A 935 4.72 3.13 -21.70
C SER A 935 4.19 4.54 -21.48
N LEU A 936 2.87 4.70 -21.39
CA LEU A 936 2.23 5.99 -21.10
C LEU A 936 2.69 6.53 -19.75
N ALA A 937 2.62 5.73 -18.68
CA ALA A 937 3.04 6.14 -17.35
C ALA A 937 4.54 6.51 -17.29
N ILE A 938 5.42 5.67 -17.85
CA ILE A 938 6.86 5.95 -17.91
C ILE A 938 7.13 7.22 -18.71
N GLY A 939 6.41 7.47 -19.80
CA GLY A 939 6.52 8.72 -20.58
C GLY A 939 6.18 9.97 -19.76
N TYR A 940 5.14 9.91 -18.91
CA TYR A 940 4.76 11.02 -18.03
C TYR A 940 5.81 11.27 -16.93
N TYR A 941 6.37 10.22 -16.33
CA TYR A 941 7.48 10.38 -15.38
C TYR A 941 8.75 10.90 -16.06
N LEU A 942 9.06 10.39 -17.25
CA LEU A 942 10.20 10.83 -18.04
C LEU A 942 10.05 12.31 -18.42
N SER A 943 8.85 12.78 -18.70
CA SER A 943 8.53 14.20 -18.91
C SER A 943 8.97 15.07 -17.72
N SER A 944 8.59 14.70 -16.48
CA SER A 944 9.02 15.42 -15.27
C SER A 944 10.53 15.41 -15.06
N VAL A 945 11.18 14.28 -15.35
CA VAL A 945 12.65 14.15 -15.28
C VAL A 945 13.33 15.03 -16.31
N ILE A 946 12.86 15.03 -17.57
CA ILE A 946 13.41 15.87 -18.64
C ILE A 946 13.27 17.36 -18.30
N VAL A 947 12.12 17.80 -17.78
CA VAL A 947 11.94 19.20 -17.34
C VAL A 947 12.91 19.55 -16.21
N SER A 948 13.09 18.65 -15.24
CA SER A 948 14.03 18.85 -14.13
C SER A 948 15.48 18.95 -14.61
N ILE A 949 15.90 18.08 -15.53
CA ILE A 949 17.23 18.10 -16.14
C ILE A 949 17.44 19.39 -16.92
N VAL A 950 16.46 19.81 -17.74
CA VAL A 950 16.55 21.06 -18.53
C VAL A 950 16.67 22.27 -17.61
N ASN A 951 15.84 22.37 -16.55
CA ASN A 951 15.94 23.46 -15.59
C ASN A 951 17.29 23.46 -14.83
N ALA A 952 17.79 22.29 -14.44
CA ALA A 952 19.09 22.17 -13.78
C ALA A 952 20.28 22.52 -14.71
N ALA A 953 20.22 22.11 -15.98
CA ALA A 953 21.27 22.35 -16.97
C ALA A 953 21.29 23.81 -17.44
N THR A 954 20.12 24.42 -17.60
CA THR A 954 19.99 25.79 -18.12
C THR A 954 20.04 26.87 -17.04
N GLY A 955 19.87 26.48 -15.77
CA GLY A 955 19.99 27.37 -14.60
C GLY A 955 21.39 27.47 -13.99
N ARG A 956 22.42 26.88 -14.61
CA ARG A 956 23.82 27.01 -14.17
C ARG A 956 24.46 28.21 -14.88
N SER A 957 24.99 29.15 -14.10
CA SER A 957 25.41 30.53 -14.49
C SER A 957 24.24 31.52 -14.57
N ASN A 958 24.49 32.82 -14.33
CA ASN A 958 23.61 34.01 -14.17
C ASN A 958 22.40 34.20 -15.14
N HIS A 959 21.76 33.15 -15.62
CA HIS A 959 20.66 33.14 -16.57
C HIS A 959 19.47 32.38 -15.96
N LYS A 960 18.26 32.86 -16.25
CA LYS A 960 17.04 32.21 -15.76
C LYS A 960 16.86 30.85 -16.48
N PRO A 961 16.49 29.78 -15.76
CA PRO A 961 16.24 28.48 -16.37
C PRO A 961 15.14 28.56 -17.44
N TRP A 962 15.22 27.70 -18.47
CA TRP A 962 14.34 27.77 -19.64
C TRP A 962 12.85 27.64 -19.32
N LEU A 963 12.46 26.86 -18.31
CA LEU A 963 11.07 26.53 -18.00
C LEU A 963 10.68 26.93 -16.56
N SER A 964 11.34 27.95 -16.00
CA SER A 964 11.07 28.39 -14.63
C SER A 964 10.86 29.90 -14.54
N GLY A 965 9.89 30.32 -13.74
CA GLY A 965 9.56 31.73 -13.51
C GLY A 965 8.05 31.95 -13.39
N ALA A 966 7.64 33.14 -13.00
CA ALA A 966 6.23 33.49 -12.81
C ALA A 966 5.51 33.88 -14.12
N ASN A 967 6.25 34.11 -15.21
CA ASN A 967 5.69 34.55 -16.49
C ASN A 967 6.19 33.64 -17.63
N ILE A 968 5.27 32.90 -18.25
CA ILE A 968 5.55 31.99 -19.37
C ILE A 968 6.05 32.71 -20.63
N ASN A 969 5.78 34.01 -20.78
CA ASN A 969 6.31 34.80 -21.91
C ASN A 969 7.84 34.87 -21.90
N HIS A 970 8.46 34.69 -20.73
CA HIS A 970 9.91 34.62 -20.55
C HIS A 970 10.48 33.19 -20.67
N PHE A 971 9.65 32.15 -20.76
CA PHE A 971 10.14 30.76 -20.86
C PHE A 971 10.72 30.50 -22.23
N HIS A 972 11.81 29.74 -22.34
CA HIS A 972 12.37 29.27 -23.62
C HIS A 972 11.72 27.96 -24.08
N LEU A 973 10.38 27.96 -24.13
CA LEU A 973 9.59 26.78 -24.48
C LEU A 973 9.78 26.35 -25.95
N ASP A 974 10.10 27.29 -26.84
CA ASP A 974 10.51 27.05 -28.22
C ASP A 974 11.75 26.14 -28.31
N ARG A 975 12.79 26.43 -27.51
CA ARG A 975 14.01 25.63 -27.46
C ARG A 975 13.76 24.26 -26.85
N PHE A 976 12.88 24.19 -25.85
CA PHE A 976 12.48 22.94 -25.24
C PHE A 976 11.73 22.02 -26.21
N TYR A 977 10.81 22.56 -27.02
CA TYR A 977 10.13 21.77 -28.05
C TYR A 977 11.06 21.32 -29.17
N TRP A 978 12.05 22.13 -29.56
CA TRP A 978 13.11 21.68 -30.47
C TRP A 978 13.96 20.56 -29.88
N LEU A 979 14.31 20.63 -28.59
CA LEU A 979 15.01 19.55 -27.89
C LEU A 979 14.20 18.25 -27.92
N MET A 980 12.90 18.32 -27.63
CA MET A 980 12.00 17.18 -27.70
C MET A 980 11.86 16.63 -29.12
N CYS A 981 11.84 17.49 -30.14
CA CYS A 981 11.87 17.08 -31.56
C CYS A 981 13.13 16.27 -31.88
N VAL A 982 14.31 16.72 -31.44
CA VAL A 982 15.57 15.99 -31.63
C VAL A 982 15.57 14.65 -30.91
N LEU A 983 15.11 14.62 -29.65
CA LEU A 983 15.00 13.37 -28.87
C LEU A 983 14.04 12.37 -29.53
N SER A 984 12.91 12.83 -30.06
CA SER A 984 11.98 12.01 -30.84
C SER A 984 12.59 11.48 -32.14
N GLY A 985 13.42 12.29 -32.82
CA GLY A 985 14.19 11.86 -34.00
C GLY A 985 15.19 10.75 -33.68
N LEU A 986 15.98 10.91 -32.62
CA LEU A 986 16.91 9.88 -32.15
C LEU A 986 16.18 8.59 -31.75
N ASN A 987 15.03 8.73 -31.09
CA ASN A 987 14.17 7.61 -30.73
C ASN A 987 13.61 6.88 -31.96
N PHE A 988 13.25 7.61 -33.03
CA PHE A 988 12.80 7.00 -34.28
C PHE A 988 13.91 6.20 -34.97
N LEU A 989 15.15 6.69 -34.96
CA LEU A 989 16.30 5.93 -35.49
C LEU A 989 16.54 4.63 -34.69
N GLN A 990 16.43 4.71 -33.36
CA GLN A 990 16.52 3.54 -32.49
C GLN A 990 15.39 2.55 -32.78
N TYR A 991 14.16 3.04 -32.94
CA TYR A 991 13.02 2.24 -33.34
C TYR A 991 13.27 1.51 -34.67
N LEU A 992 13.74 2.23 -35.69
CA LEU A 992 14.00 1.68 -37.02
C LEU A 992 15.04 0.55 -36.98
N PHE A 993 16.10 0.71 -36.18
CA PHE A 993 17.11 -0.33 -35.97
C PHE A 993 16.52 -1.65 -35.43
N TRP A 994 15.60 -1.56 -34.46
CA TRP A 994 14.95 -2.75 -33.90
C TRP A 994 13.85 -3.30 -34.80
N ALA A 995 13.08 -2.42 -35.46
CA ALA A 995 11.99 -2.82 -36.35
C ALA A 995 12.50 -3.60 -37.57
N ILE A 996 13.61 -3.17 -38.20
CA ILE A 996 14.23 -3.88 -39.33
C ILE A 996 14.70 -5.29 -38.93
N LYS A 997 15.15 -5.45 -37.67
CA LYS A 997 15.63 -6.73 -37.14
C LYS A 997 14.53 -7.63 -36.59
N TYR A 998 13.29 -7.13 -36.46
CA TYR A 998 12.20 -7.87 -35.89
C TYR A 998 11.60 -8.85 -36.91
N LYS A 999 11.36 -10.10 -36.50
CA LYS A 999 10.69 -11.12 -37.32
C LYS A 999 9.36 -11.50 -36.68
N TYR A 1000 8.27 -11.36 -37.43
CA TYR A 1000 6.90 -11.69 -37.00
C TYR A 1000 6.71 -13.19 -36.73
N ARG A 1001 5.86 -13.52 -35.75
CA ARG A 1001 5.49 -14.90 -35.43
C ARG A 1001 4.54 -15.49 -36.48
N GLY A 1002 4.85 -16.69 -36.99
CA GLY A 1002 3.95 -17.44 -37.88
C GLY A 1002 4.09 -17.18 -39.38
N THR A 1003 5.09 -16.41 -39.82
CA THR A 1003 5.43 -16.30 -41.25
C THR A 1003 6.49 -17.34 -41.60
N GLY A 1004 6.05 -18.46 -42.20
CA GLY A 1004 6.95 -19.26 -43.02
C GLY A 1004 7.55 -18.36 -44.11
N ASN A 1005 8.85 -18.53 -44.37
CA ASN A 1005 9.65 -17.81 -45.37
C ASN A 1005 8.83 -17.05 -46.41
N ASN A 1006 8.62 -15.75 -46.21
CA ASN A 1006 8.39 -14.82 -47.31
C ASN A 1006 8.89 -13.44 -46.88
N HIS A 1007 9.91 -12.97 -47.58
CA HIS A 1007 10.36 -11.58 -47.56
C HIS A 1007 9.20 -10.67 -47.98
N GLY A 1008 8.98 -9.59 -47.22
CA GLY A 1008 7.89 -8.66 -47.49
C GLY A 1008 8.08 -7.31 -46.80
N ILE A 1009 9.17 -6.63 -47.17
CA ILE A 1009 9.39 -5.16 -47.21
C ILE A 1009 9.00 -4.39 -45.93
N VAL A 1010 10.03 -4.08 -45.12
CA VAL A 1010 9.99 -3.07 -44.05
C VAL A 1010 9.80 -1.68 -44.63
#